data_AF-A0A158HWZ4-F1
#
_entry.id   AF-A0A158HWZ4-F1
#
_cell.length_a   1.000
_cell.length_b   1.000
_cell.length_c   1.000
_cell.angle_alpha   90.00
_cell.angle_beta   90.00
_cell.angle_gamma   90.00
#
_symmetry.space_group_name_H-M   'P 1'
#
loop_
_entity.id
_entity.type
_entity.pdbx_description
1 polymer ?
#
loop_
_entity_poly.entity_id
_entity_poly.type
_entity_poly.pdbx_seq_one_letter_code
_entity_poly.pdbx_strand_id
1 'polypeptide(L)'
;MFTIEADHAGDFRLAAVLTACNRKRTVLTQSAFLLVQVTAAIVSASCASSVFAAGPLPQGGHFSAGLGLIDTRATSILVSQTSSRGVIDWSSFSIGSGNRVVVDNGSGATLNRVAGRSISLIDGTLSATGSVYLINPQGVVVGLRGVVSSGGRFVASTLAVDANAFMAGDDLTLKAIGNGVVLNLGKISSSGGDVFLISRNRVENRGEIDAPKGTVELAAGRQVLLHDNTGGPQVFVQSGSHASVYNSGTIKAAQISLQAADGNVFALAGRHSELRATGTAVRDGHVWLVADGGAVHAHGDIVAANADGSGGTVDMNGAAFHFDNVTIDAAQWNLTTPAYTAGPLSAAVFAQVLSGGTSVKIDTTAATGDISMVSTLRWTGGASLTLDARRTIHIGPMTTIGNTGTGNLTLRADSKGSNNGGSVINRGTIDWSRGTGVVAALYDSNGIYRAGTVKRNAVWNPAPFSGLRSQFTAYQLVNSRADLENVSNHLSGVYALGKDIDFSVSTDEFRGIGGPANAAFTGQFDGMGHVISNVILRATEDAQTNPGLFNAIGTTGVVRNLSVENAYSNAAVPGPVGILAGLNQGLISNSHTSGAAQQAFAGPAPAGLVGQNDGTIERSSSSVSAGGADASAGLAVINNGLIVQSFSTGNFGGAGRSYGGGLVSTNNGTITQSYWTGSSASPDVGGIANDNQGTISESFAASAAVPHTFPQVVGGIASNNDGTIANDVFWNAQISGATEGVLRGTPVPAANGLTTAQMSMASSFGPTWDFSPSGTWVIPVGGTHPILRWQEIGQ
;
A
#
# COMPACT_ATOMS: atom_id res chain seq x y z
N MET A 1 37.30 -4.60 -31.70
CA MET A 1 37.77 -3.21 -31.91
C MET A 1 36.82 -2.62 -32.93
N PHE A 2 35.84 -1.84 -32.48
CA PHE A 2 34.80 -1.26 -33.33
C PHE A 2 34.87 0.26 -33.19
N THR A 3 35.13 0.91 -34.31
CA THR A 3 34.93 2.34 -34.51
C THR A 3 33.52 2.56 -35.05
N ILE A 4 32.84 3.56 -34.48
CA ILE A 4 31.56 4.09 -34.93
C ILE A 4 31.87 5.30 -35.80
N GLU A 5 31.34 5.33 -37.01
CA GLU A 5 31.06 6.58 -37.73
C GLU A 5 29.55 6.64 -37.96
N ALA A 6 28.97 7.76 -37.56
CA ALA A 6 27.59 8.12 -37.80
C ALA A 6 27.50 8.86 -39.14
N ASP A 7 26.49 8.55 -39.94
CA ASP A 7 26.01 9.54 -40.91
C ASP A 7 24.49 9.58 -40.96
N HIS A 8 24.01 10.79 -41.22
CA HIS A 8 22.63 11.25 -41.21
C HIS A 8 21.86 10.78 -42.46
N ALA A 9 20.71 10.16 -42.24
CA ALA A 9 19.44 10.32 -42.98
C ALA A 9 18.63 9.04 -42.85
N GLY A 10 17.49 9.14 -42.16
CA GLY A 10 16.57 8.05 -41.94
C GLY A 10 15.87 7.60 -43.21
N ASP A 11 15.92 6.30 -43.47
CA ASP A 11 14.76 5.43 -43.72
C ASP A 11 15.29 4.07 -44.15
N PHE A 12 15.06 2.99 -43.39
CA PHE A 12 14.98 1.66 -43.99
C PHE A 12 14.05 0.74 -43.20
N ARG A 13 12.97 0.35 -43.89
CA ARG A 13 11.96 -0.63 -43.49
C ARG A 13 12.58 -2.04 -43.40
N LEU A 14 12.23 -2.76 -42.35
CA LEU A 14 12.58 -4.17 -42.17
C LEU A 14 11.64 -5.05 -43.00
N ALA A 15 12.15 -5.68 -44.05
CA ALA A 15 11.47 -6.78 -44.73
C ALA A 15 12.27 -8.07 -44.48
N ALA A 16 11.64 -9.01 -43.77
CA ALA A 16 12.18 -10.33 -43.50
C ALA A 16 12.04 -11.24 -44.73
N VAL A 17 13.10 -11.99 -45.06
CA VAL A 17 12.99 -13.25 -45.80
C VAL A 17 13.94 -14.27 -45.17
N LEU A 18 13.34 -15.26 -44.48
CA LEU A 18 13.92 -16.56 -44.20
C LEU A 18 14.07 -17.34 -45.51
N THR A 19 15.18 -18.04 -45.75
CA THR A 19 15.11 -19.48 -46.10
C THR A 19 16.47 -20.17 -45.87
N ALA A 20 16.41 -21.33 -45.22
CA ALA A 20 17.49 -22.30 -45.06
C ALA A 20 17.71 -23.13 -46.35
N CYS A 21 18.92 -23.62 -46.60
CA CYS A 21 19.11 -25.05 -46.94
C CYS A 21 20.56 -25.51 -46.93
N ASN A 22 20.68 -26.83 -46.90
CA ASN A 22 21.77 -27.70 -46.51
C ASN A 22 22.70 -28.08 -47.67
N ARG A 23 23.88 -28.61 -47.31
CA ARG A 23 24.65 -29.69 -47.96
C ARG A 23 25.51 -29.43 -49.22
N LYS A 24 26.79 -29.82 -49.04
CA LYS A 24 27.62 -30.81 -49.79
C LYS A 24 28.82 -30.29 -50.60
N ARG A 25 29.92 -31.03 -50.33
CA ARG A 25 31.02 -31.49 -51.20
C ARG A 25 32.27 -30.60 -51.40
N THR A 26 33.30 -30.99 -50.64
CA THR A 26 34.60 -31.50 -51.11
C THR A 26 35.05 -31.13 -52.51
N VAL A 27 36.18 -30.40 -52.61
CA VAL A 27 37.22 -30.60 -53.64
C VAL A 27 38.59 -30.39 -53.00
N LEU A 28 39.42 -31.43 -53.09
CA LEU A 28 40.87 -31.43 -52.86
C LEU A 28 41.58 -30.68 -54.00
N THR A 29 42.65 -29.95 -53.69
CA THR A 29 43.85 -29.92 -54.55
C THR A 29 45.10 -29.60 -53.73
N GLN A 30 46.08 -30.51 -53.80
CA GLN A 30 47.46 -30.42 -53.28
C GLN A 30 48.34 -29.53 -54.19
N SER A 31 49.39 -28.94 -53.60
CA SER A 31 50.78 -28.82 -54.10
C SER A 31 51.62 -28.17 -52.98
N ALA A 32 52.52 -28.87 -52.24
CA ALA A 32 53.91 -29.25 -52.56
C ALA A 32 54.79 -28.05 -52.96
N PHE A 33 56.03 -27.81 -52.50
CA PHE A 33 56.97 -28.36 -51.51
C PHE A 33 58.14 -27.34 -51.49
N LEU A 34 58.74 -26.99 -50.35
CA LEU A 34 60.20 -26.83 -50.25
C LEU A 34 60.67 -26.89 -48.79
N LEU A 35 61.69 -27.71 -48.59
CA LEU A 35 62.35 -28.14 -47.37
C LEU A 35 63.74 -27.47 -47.31
N VAL A 36 64.23 -27.01 -46.15
CA VAL A 36 65.63 -27.25 -45.69
C VAL A 36 65.63 -27.24 -44.15
N GLN A 37 66.26 -28.29 -43.60
CA GLN A 37 66.41 -28.64 -42.20
C GLN A 37 67.60 -27.94 -41.52
N VAL A 38 67.58 -27.84 -40.18
CA VAL A 38 68.71 -28.26 -39.34
C VAL A 38 68.17 -29.01 -38.09
N THR A 39 68.63 -30.26 -37.99
CA THR A 39 68.73 -31.23 -36.87
C THR A 39 69.14 -30.63 -35.51
N ALA A 40 69.11 -31.25 -34.33
CA ALA A 40 68.53 -32.44 -33.70
C ALA A 40 69.24 -32.51 -32.32
N ALA A 41 68.54 -32.72 -31.21
CA ALA A 41 69.12 -33.32 -30.01
C ALA A 41 68.02 -33.99 -29.17
N ILE A 42 68.16 -35.31 -29.06
CA ILE A 42 67.31 -36.32 -28.42
C ILE A 42 67.43 -36.21 -26.90
N VAL A 43 66.34 -36.41 -26.13
CA VAL A 43 66.31 -37.23 -24.90
C VAL A 43 64.85 -37.58 -24.51
N SER A 44 64.59 -38.89 -24.53
CA SER A 44 63.59 -39.68 -23.79
C SER A 44 62.12 -39.24 -23.69
N ALA A 45 61.28 -40.04 -24.35
CA ALA A 45 59.90 -40.25 -23.97
C ALA A 45 59.81 -40.91 -22.58
N SER A 46 59.21 -40.21 -21.64
CA SER A 46 58.49 -40.80 -20.51
C SER A 46 57.02 -40.53 -20.75
N CYS A 47 56.20 -41.60 -20.79
CA CYS A 47 54.76 -41.51 -20.64
C CYS A 47 54.45 -40.87 -19.28
N ALA A 48 54.40 -39.54 -19.24
CA ALA A 48 53.72 -38.84 -18.18
C ALA A 48 52.24 -38.89 -18.51
N SER A 49 51.51 -39.76 -17.81
CA SER A 49 50.07 -39.62 -17.63
C SER A 49 49.77 -38.15 -17.42
N SER A 50 48.93 -37.56 -18.27
CA SER A 50 48.39 -36.24 -18.04
C SER A 50 47.53 -36.33 -16.78
N VAL A 51 48.16 -36.14 -15.62
CA VAL A 51 47.44 -35.87 -14.38
C VAL A 51 46.71 -34.57 -14.68
N PHE A 52 45.40 -34.64 -14.90
CA PHE A 52 44.54 -33.47 -14.79
C PHE A 52 44.75 -32.96 -13.37
N ALA A 53 45.64 -31.99 -13.20
CA ALA A 53 45.81 -31.32 -11.94
C ALA A 53 44.42 -30.82 -11.55
N ALA A 54 43.94 -31.24 -10.37
CA ALA A 54 42.75 -30.68 -9.79
C ALA A 54 42.87 -29.15 -9.86
N GLY A 55 41.77 -28.45 -10.19
CA GLY A 55 41.81 -26.99 -10.31
C GLY A 55 42.24 -26.31 -9.00
N PRO A 56 42.34 -24.98 -8.93
CA PRO A 56 42.83 -24.31 -7.73
C PRO A 56 41.92 -24.57 -6.50
N LEU A 57 42.51 -24.57 -5.31
CA LEU A 57 41.83 -24.37 -4.02
C LEU A 57 42.22 -22.99 -3.47
N PRO A 58 41.44 -22.39 -2.56
CA PRO A 58 41.84 -21.18 -1.86
C PRO A 58 43.22 -21.32 -1.18
N GLN A 59 43.99 -20.23 -1.12
CA GLN A 59 45.36 -20.23 -0.60
C GLN A 59 45.58 -19.12 0.44
N GLY A 60 46.49 -19.38 1.38
CA GLY A 60 46.93 -18.39 2.38
C GLY A 60 45.88 -18.01 3.42
N GLY A 61 44.85 -18.85 3.62
CA GLY A 61 43.77 -18.61 4.58
C GLY A 61 44.27 -18.61 6.02
N HIS A 62 43.91 -17.56 6.77
CA HIS A 62 44.10 -17.51 8.21
C HIS A 62 42.99 -16.68 8.87
N PHE A 63 42.59 -17.07 10.08
CA PHE A 63 41.64 -16.28 10.87
C PHE A 63 42.32 -15.00 11.36
N SER A 64 41.81 -13.85 10.92
CA SER A 64 42.23 -12.53 11.40
C SER A 64 41.39 -12.05 12.59
N ALA A 65 40.17 -12.60 12.75
CA ALA A 65 39.29 -12.41 13.89
C ALA A 65 38.35 -13.62 14.07
N GLY A 66 37.89 -13.88 15.30
CA GLY A 66 37.12 -15.08 15.62
C GLY A 66 38.00 -16.32 15.85
N LEU A 67 37.36 -17.48 16.04
CA LEU A 67 38.03 -18.74 16.37
C LEU A 67 37.60 -19.85 15.41
N GLY A 68 38.58 -20.58 14.89
CA GLY A 68 38.35 -21.72 14.02
C GLY A 68 39.63 -22.37 13.50
N LEU A 69 39.46 -23.40 12.67
CA LEU A 69 40.52 -24.17 12.02
C LEU A 69 40.27 -24.26 10.52
N ILE A 70 41.35 -24.32 9.73
CA ILE A 70 41.31 -24.50 8.27
C ILE A 70 42.09 -25.79 7.94
N ASP A 71 41.37 -26.86 7.59
CA ASP A 71 41.93 -28.15 7.17
C ASP A 71 41.94 -28.22 5.63
N THR A 72 43.14 -28.24 5.04
CA THR A 72 43.34 -28.28 3.58
C THR A 72 43.76 -29.68 3.15
N ARG A 73 42.99 -30.27 2.23
CA ARG A 73 43.23 -31.59 1.62
C ARG A 73 43.43 -31.45 0.12
N ALA A 74 43.70 -32.57 -0.56
CA ALA A 74 44.01 -32.59 -1.99
C ALA A 74 42.93 -31.93 -2.88
N THR A 75 41.65 -32.14 -2.57
CA THR A 75 40.52 -31.63 -3.36
C THR A 75 39.49 -30.88 -2.51
N SER A 76 39.78 -30.63 -1.23
CA SER A 76 38.83 -29.96 -0.33
C SER A 76 39.47 -29.10 0.73
N ILE A 77 38.80 -28.01 1.11
CA ILE A 77 39.08 -27.27 2.35
C ILE A 77 37.87 -27.39 3.28
N LEU A 78 38.12 -27.70 4.55
CA LEU A 78 37.14 -27.59 5.63
C LEU A 78 37.55 -26.44 6.56
N VAL A 79 36.69 -25.44 6.67
CA VAL A 79 36.78 -24.37 7.67
C VAL A 79 35.83 -24.74 8.81
N SER A 80 36.35 -25.04 9.99
CA SER A 80 35.55 -25.30 11.19
C SER A 80 35.63 -24.08 12.11
N GLN A 81 34.58 -23.27 12.13
CA GLN A 81 34.47 -22.07 12.96
C GLN A 81 33.68 -22.38 14.22
N THR A 82 34.21 -21.97 15.38
CA THR A 82 33.55 -22.16 16.68
C THR A 82 32.98 -20.85 17.25
N SER A 83 33.48 -19.70 16.81
CA SER A 83 32.89 -18.40 17.15
C SER A 83 31.62 -18.12 16.34
N SER A 84 30.72 -17.30 16.89
CA SER A 84 29.50 -16.86 16.19
C SER A 84 29.81 -16.07 14.91
N ARG A 85 30.93 -15.33 14.90
CA ARG A 85 31.45 -14.61 13.74
C ARG A 85 32.95 -14.85 13.59
N GLY A 86 33.44 -14.92 12.35
CA GLY A 86 34.85 -15.06 12.05
C GLY A 86 35.24 -14.34 10.76
N VAL A 87 36.47 -13.82 10.72
CA VAL A 87 37.05 -13.17 9.56
C VAL A 87 38.28 -13.94 9.13
N ILE A 88 38.33 -14.34 7.86
CA ILE A 88 39.43 -15.09 7.27
C ILE A 88 40.00 -14.28 6.11
N ASP A 89 41.29 -13.98 6.19
CA ASP A 89 42.03 -13.32 5.13
C ASP A 89 42.72 -14.38 4.26
N TRP A 90 42.54 -14.25 2.94
CA TRP A 90 43.05 -15.17 1.92
C TRP A 90 43.98 -14.45 0.94
N SER A 91 45.03 -15.11 0.48
CA SER A 91 45.85 -14.61 -0.64
C SER A 91 45.16 -14.84 -1.99
N SER A 92 44.41 -15.93 -2.12
CA SER A 92 43.50 -16.17 -3.24
C SER A 92 42.34 -17.07 -2.80
N PHE A 93 41.17 -16.90 -3.42
CA PHE A 93 40.01 -17.74 -3.14
C PHE A 93 39.37 -18.15 -4.47
N SER A 94 39.79 -19.29 -5.02
CA SER A 94 39.17 -19.91 -6.20
C SER A 94 38.96 -21.39 -5.93
N ILE A 95 37.89 -21.96 -6.48
CA ILE A 95 37.51 -23.36 -6.32
C ILE A 95 37.36 -23.95 -7.70
N GLY A 96 38.36 -24.69 -8.16
CA GLY A 96 38.34 -25.37 -9.45
C GLY A 96 37.28 -26.48 -9.52
N SER A 97 36.94 -26.88 -10.74
CA SER A 97 35.98 -27.97 -10.96
C SER A 97 36.44 -29.27 -10.27
N GLY A 98 35.51 -29.94 -9.58
CA GLY A 98 35.79 -31.14 -8.78
C GLY A 98 36.30 -30.86 -7.36
N ASN A 99 36.65 -29.62 -7.02
CA ASN A 99 37.06 -29.24 -5.67
C ASN A 99 35.89 -28.72 -4.84
N ARG A 100 36.04 -28.75 -3.51
CA ARG A 100 35.02 -28.26 -2.57
C ARG A 100 35.60 -27.46 -1.40
N VAL A 101 34.92 -26.39 -1.01
CA VAL A 101 35.14 -25.69 0.27
C VAL A 101 33.89 -25.86 1.13
N VAL A 102 34.08 -26.28 2.38
CA VAL A 102 33.03 -26.39 3.39
C VAL A 102 33.34 -25.42 4.52
N VAL A 103 32.40 -24.53 4.83
CA VAL A 103 32.45 -23.64 6.00
C VAL A 103 31.44 -24.14 7.02
N ASP A 104 31.93 -24.86 8.01
CA ASP A 104 31.12 -25.28 9.14
C ASP A 104 31.16 -24.23 10.24
N ASN A 105 30.15 -23.36 10.27
CA ASN A 105 30.04 -22.22 11.18
C ASN A 105 28.70 -22.21 11.96
N GLY A 106 27.99 -23.32 12.00
CA GLY A 106 26.69 -23.45 12.67
C GLY A 106 25.66 -22.45 12.11
N SER A 107 25.03 -21.67 12.98
CA SER A 107 24.17 -20.54 12.58
C SER A 107 24.94 -19.20 12.48
N GLY A 108 26.26 -19.23 12.62
CA GLY A 108 27.14 -18.07 12.63
C GLY A 108 27.43 -17.50 11.24
N ALA A 109 28.35 -16.53 11.18
CA ALA A 109 28.76 -15.88 9.94
C ALA A 109 30.28 -15.90 9.74
N THR A 110 30.73 -16.10 8.50
CA THR A 110 32.15 -16.09 8.14
C THR A 110 32.43 -15.10 7.02
N LEU A 111 33.31 -14.13 7.26
CA LEU A 111 33.77 -13.13 6.31
C LEU A 111 35.11 -13.55 5.68
N ASN A 112 35.09 -13.94 4.42
CA ASN A 112 36.28 -14.29 3.63
C ASN A 112 36.72 -13.08 2.81
N ARG A 113 37.88 -12.50 3.13
CA ARG A 113 38.44 -11.35 2.40
C ARG A 113 39.64 -11.79 1.58
N VAL A 114 39.65 -11.44 0.29
CA VAL A 114 40.77 -11.75 -0.61
C VAL A 114 41.65 -10.52 -0.76
N ALA A 115 42.90 -10.62 -0.28
CA ALA A 115 43.89 -9.54 -0.36
C ALA A 115 44.76 -9.59 -1.63
N GLY A 116 44.78 -10.73 -2.33
CA GLY A 116 45.57 -10.91 -3.55
C GLY A 116 44.99 -10.21 -4.78
N ARG A 117 45.69 -10.40 -5.90
CA ARG A 117 45.41 -9.71 -7.18
C ARG A 117 44.59 -10.53 -8.18
N SER A 118 44.20 -11.75 -7.80
CA SER A 118 43.43 -12.65 -8.65
C SER A 118 41.92 -12.57 -8.35
N ILE A 119 41.11 -12.75 -9.38
CA ILE A 119 39.66 -12.92 -9.22
C ILE A 119 39.35 -14.20 -8.43
N SER A 120 38.16 -14.24 -7.83
CA SER A 120 37.60 -15.47 -7.27
C SER A 120 36.77 -16.20 -8.31
N LEU A 121 37.27 -17.32 -8.84
CA LEU A 121 36.54 -18.19 -9.75
C LEU A 121 36.06 -19.45 -9.01
N ILE A 122 34.75 -19.64 -8.95
CA ILE A 122 34.09 -20.78 -8.30
C ILE A 122 33.49 -21.68 -9.38
N ASP A 123 34.24 -22.68 -9.83
CA ASP A 123 33.81 -23.74 -10.77
C ASP A 123 33.54 -25.08 -10.07
N GLY A 124 33.89 -25.20 -8.79
CA GLY A 124 33.56 -26.31 -7.90
C GLY A 124 32.44 -25.95 -6.91
N THR A 125 32.50 -26.48 -5.69
CA THR A 125 31.43 -26.30 -4.68
C THR A 125 31.90 -25.48 -3.48
N LEU A 126 31.14 -24.45 -3.10
CA LEU A 126 31.23 -23.74 -1.81
C LEU A 126 29.97 -24.05 -1.01
N SER A 127 30.11 -24.62 0.19
CA SER A 127 28.97 -24.89 1.08
C SER A 127 29.21 -24.33 2.48
N ALA A 128 28.20 -23.73 3.10
CA ALA A 128 28.25 -23.25 4.49
C ALA A 128 27.03 -23.69 5.30
N THR A 129 27.21 -24.01 6.59
CA THR A 129 26.07 -24.32 7.49
C THR A 129 25.30 -23.06 7.90
N GLY A 130 26.00 -21.94 8.06
CA GLY A 130 25.45 -20.61 8.36
C GLY A 130 25.67 -19.62 7.23
N SER A 131 26.01 -18.37 7.58
CA SER A 131 26.22 -17.29 6.63
C SER A 131 27.67 -17.22 6.13
N VAL A 132 27.88 -16.94 4.85
CA VAL A 132 29.22 -16.79 4.26
C VAL A 132 29.31 -15.57 3.36
N TYR A 133 30.31 -14.73 3.61
CA TYR A 133 30.61 -13.52 2.86
C TYR A 133 31.93 -13.74 2.12
N LEU A 134 31.97 -13.48 0.82
CA LEU A 134 33.16 -13.55 -0.02
C LEU A 134 33.41 -12.16 -0.63
N ILE A 135 34.44 -11.50 -0.13
CA ILE A 135 34.82 -10.15 -0.53
C ILE A 135 36.10 -10.21 -1.35
N ASN A 136 36.01 -9.89 -2.65
CA ASN A 136 37.17 -9.82 -3.53
C ASN A 136 37.09 -8.58 -4.46
N PRO A 137 37.89 -7.53 -4.21
CA PRO A 137 37.92 -6.33 -5.04
C PRO A 137 38.27 -6.53 -6.52
N GLN A 138 38.91 -7.66 -6.85
CA GLN A 138 39.27 -8.02 -8.23
C GLN A 138 38.09 -8.61 -9.00
N GLY A 139 37.11 -9.18 -8.30
CA GLY A 139 35.92 -9.79 -8.89
C GLY A 139 35.59 -11.17 -8.31
N VAL A 140 34.31 -11.53 -8.37
CA VAL A 140 33.78 -12.83 -7.96
C VAL A 140 32.96 -13.41 -9.10
N VAL A 141 33.32 -14.60 -9.56
CA VAL A 141 32.64 -15.32 -10.64
C VAL A 141 32.24 -16.70 -10.14
N VAL A 142 30.94 -16.99 -10.13
CA VAL A 142 30.43 -18.37 -10.02
C VAL A 142 30.29 -18.89 -11.44
N GLY A 143 31.17 -19.82 -11.83
CA GLY A 143 31.22 -20.35 -13.19
C GLY A 143 30.09 -21.32 -13.50
N LEU A 144 29.99 -21.78 -14.75
CA LEU A 144 28.88 -22.63 -15.23
C LEU A 144 28.70 -23.94 -14.45
N ARG A 145 29.77 -24.45 -13.83
CA ARG A 145 29.75 -25.65 -12.98
C ARG A 145 29.74 -25.32 -11.48
N GLY A 146 29.86 -24.04 -11.15
CA GLY A 146 29.93 -23.54 -9.79
C GLY A 146 28.63 -23.74 -9.04
N VAL A 147 28.75 -24.25 -7.81
CA VAL A 147 27.63 -24.39 -6.88
C VAL A 147 27.98 -23.72 -5.56
N VAL A 148 27.17 -22.76 -5.14
CA VAL A 148 27.24 -22.12 -3.82
C VAL A 148 25.98 -22.45 -3.05
N SER A 149 26.11 -22.97 -1.82
CA SER A 149 24.99 -23.28 -0.94
C SER A 149 25.26 -22.81 0.49
N SER A 150 24.35 -22.05 1.10
CA SER A 150 24.46 -21.64 2.51
C SER A 150 23.18 -21.94 3.29
N GLY A 151 23.31 -22.29 4.57
CA GLY A 151 22.16 -22.39 5.46
C GLY A 151 21.65 -21.02 5.95
N GLY A 152 22.57 -20.06 6.10
CA GLY A 152 22.29 -18.63 6.32
C GLY A 152 22.50 -17.81 5.06
N ARG A 153 22.90 -16.55 5.21
CA ARG A 153 23.09 -15.60 4.10
C ARG A 153 24.33 -15.90 3.25
N PHE A 154 24.24 -15.74 1.94
CA PHE A 154 25.40 -15.64 1.06
C PHE A 154 25.61 -14.20 0.59
N VAL A 155 26.82 -13.66 0.74
CA VAL A 155 27.20 -12.35 0.19
C VAL A 155 28.43 -12.51 -0.69
N ALA A 156 28.34 -12.14 -1.96
CA ALA A 156 29.49 -11.96 -2.83
C ALA A 156 29.65 -10.48 -3.16
N SER A 157 30.81 -9.89 -2.85
CA SER A 157 31.02 -8.47 -3.09
C SER A 157 32.43 -8.13 -3.57
N THR A 158 32.53 -7.08 -4.39
CA THR A 158 33.81 -6.45 -4.74
C THR A 158 34.09 -5.18 -3.94
N LEU A 159 33.16 -4.79 -3.07
CA LEU A 159 33.30 -3.64 -2.19
C LEU A 159 33.87 -4.10 -0.84
N ALA A 160 34.79 -3.32 -0.29
CA ALA A 160 35.37 -3.58 1.02
C ALA A 160 34.32 -3.44 2.14
N VAL A 161 34.47 -4.27 3.16
CA VAL A 161 33.66 -4.28 4.38
C VAL A 161 34.58 -4.04 5.58
N ASP A 162 34.12 -3.27 6.56
CA ASP A 162 34.80 -3.15 7.84
C ASP A 162 34.61 -4.43 8.66
N ALA A 163 35.73 -5.09 8.99
CA ALA A 163 35.72 -6.31 9.78
C ALA A 163 35.23 -6.08 11.21
N ASN A 164 35.46 -4.90 11.79
CA ASN A 164 35.02 -4.59 13.15
C ASN A 164 33.49 -4.51 13.21
N ALA A 165 32.86 -3.77 12.29
CA ALA A 165 31.41 -3.72 12.14
C ALA A 165 30.82 -5.12 11.89
N PHE A 166 31.46 -5.91 11.01
CA PHE A 166 31.04 -7.30 10.79
C PHE A 166 31.08 -8.14 12.07
N MET A 167 32.15 -8.04 12.87
CA MET A 167 32.30 -8.79 14.11
C MET A 167 31.33 -8.34 15.20
N ALA A 168 30.98 -7.05 15.24
CA ALA A 168 29.95 -6.51 16.12
C ALA A 168 28.53 -6.97 15.72
N GLY A 169 28.34 -7.31 14.44
CA GLY A 169 27.02 -7.64 13.91
C GLY A 169 26.19 -6.42 13.56
N ASP A 170 26.85 -5.28 13.36
CA ASP A 170 26.25 -4.03 12.92
C ASP A 170 25.96 -4.05 11.41
N ASP A 171 25.24 -3.03 10.96
CA ASP A 171 25.06 -2.74 9.54
C ASP A 171 26.38 -2.63 8.80
N LEU A 172 26.41 -3.15 7.58
CA LEU A 172 27.64 -3.17 6.78
C LEU A 172 27.58 -2.07 5.73
N THR A 173 28.42 -1.05 5.90
CA THR A 173 28.72 -0.11 4.81
C THR A 173 29.81 -0.69 3.92
N LEU A 174 29.44 -1.11 2.73
CA LEU A 174 30.35 -1.60 1.70
C LEU A 174 30.87 -0.43 0.86
N LYS A 175 32.19 -0.33 0.66
CA LYS A 175 32.82 0.76 -0.11
C LYS A 175 33.70 0.26 -1.24
N ALA A 176 33.57 0.88 -2.42
CA ALA A 176 34.35 0.51 -3.58
C ALA A 176 35.85 0.82 -3.38
N ILE A 177 36.68 -0.20 -3.53
CA ILE A 177 38.15 -0.11 -3.51
C ILE A 177 38.81 -0.66 -4.79
N GLY A 178 37.99 -1.12 -5.75
CA GLY A 178 38.42 -1.70 -7.02
C GLY A 178 37.32 -1.62 -8.07
N ASN A 179 37.56 -2.24 -9.23
CA ASN A 179 36.64 -2.27 -10.37
C ASN A 179 36.17 -3.69 -10.75
N GLY A 180 36.35 -4.66 -9.84
CA GLY A 180 35.85 -6.02 -10.04
C GLY A 180 34.35 -6.07 -10.29
N VAL A 181 33.91 -7.16 -10.88
CA VAL A 181 32.49 -7.46 -11.14
C VAL A 181 32.05 -8.69 -10.35
N VAL A 182 30.75 -8.79 -10.09
CA VAL A 182 30.15 -10.04 -9.58
C VAL A 182 29.31 -10.66 -10.70
N LEU A 183 29.65 -11.89 -11.09
CA LEU A 183 28.99 -12.62 -12.17
C LEU A 183 28.58 -14.02 -11.69
N ASN A 184 27.30 -14.34 -11.81
CA ASN A 184 26.78 -15.69 -11.62
C ASN A 184 26.42 -16.33 -12.96
N LEU A 185 27.10 -17.42 -13.30
CA LEU A 185 26.76 -18.32 -14.41
C LEU A 185 26.30 -19.71 -13.91
N GLY A 186 26.48 -19.99 -12.61
CA GLY A 186 26.20 -21.29 -12.00
C GLY A 186 24.95 -21.26 -11.13
N LYS A 187 24.98 -21.99 -10.01
CA LYS A 187 23.87 -22.08 -9.06
C LYS A 187 24.26 -21.52 -7.69
N ILE A 188 23.45 -20.63 -7.16
CA ILE A 188 23.58 -20.08 -5.81
C ILE A 188 22.27 -20.37 -5.05
N SER A 189 22.37 -20.95 -3.85
CA SER A 189 21.20 -21.18 -3.01
C SER A 189 21.44 -20.81 -1.55
N SER A 190 20.43 -20.20 -0.91
CA SER A 190 20.35 -20.05 0.55
C SER A 190 19.08 -20.69 1.08
N SER A 191 19.19 -21.72 1.92
CA SER A 191 18.01 -22.47 2.39
C SER A 191 17.25 -21.79 3.53
N GLY A 192 17.88 -20.85 4.23
CA GLY A 192 17.34 -20.19 5.42
C GLY A 192 17.66 -18.71 5.55
N GLY A 193 18.36 -18.12 4.57
CA GLY A 193 18.72 -16.71 4.57
C GLY A 193 18.63 -16.09 3.18
N ASP A 194 19.42 -15.05 2.98
CA ASP A 194 19.37 -14.20 1.80
C ASP A 194 20.58 -14.43 0.86
N VAL A 195 20.52 -13.88 -0.35
CA VAL A 195 21.63 -13.82 -1.30
C VAL A 195 21.87 -12.39 -1.74
N PHE A 196 23.10 -11.89 -1.56
CA PHE A 196 23.51 -10.55 -1.99
C PHE A 196 24.67 -10.62 -2.97
N LEU A 197 24.50 -10.06 -4.16
CA LEU A 197 25.60 -9.88 -5.12
C LEU A 197 25.84 -8.37 -5.29
N ILE A 198 27.02 -7.90 -4.91
CA ILE A 198 27.30 -6.46 -4.80
C ILE A 198 28.58 -6.11 -5.55
N SER A 199 28.53 -5.12 -6.44
CA SER A 199 29.73 -4.64 -7.12
C SER A 199 29.71 -3.13 -7.33
N ARG A 200 30.84 -2.58 -7.78
CA ARG A 200 30.93 -1.15 -8.04
C ARG A 200 30.13 -0.73 -9.27
N ASN A 201 30.33 -1.45 -10.37
CA ASN A 201 29.89 -1.01 -11.70
C ASN A 201 28.92 -2.00 -12.37
N ARG A 202 29.04 -3.30 -12.09
CA ARG A 202 28.28 -4.33 -12.80
C ARG A 202 28.08 -5.60 -11.98
N VAL A 203 26.81 -5.89 -11.69
CA VAL A 203 26.37 -7.19 -11.19
C VAL A 203 25.60 -7.89 -12.31
N GLU A 204 25.86 -9.18 -12.50
CA GLU A 204 25.19 -9.95 -13.52
C GLU A 204 24.83 -11.37 -13.06
N ASN A 205 23.56 -11.73 -13.24
CA ASN A 205 23.07 -13.09 -13.09
C ASN A 205 22.64 -13.64 -14.46
N ARG A 206 23.28 -14.73 -14.89
CA ARG A 206 22.86 -15.58 -16.02
C ARG A 206 22.57 -17.02 -15.60
N GLY A 207 22.82 -17.35 -14.33
CA GLY A 207 22.60 -18.66 -13.74
C GLY A 207 21.29 -18.73 -12.96
N GLU A 208 21.29 -19.50 -11.88
CA GLU A 208 20.16 -19.68 -10.97
C GLU A 208 20.51 -19.14 -9.58
N ILE A 209 19.58 -18.39 -8.97
CA ILE A 209 19.64 -17.98 -7.57
C ILE A 209 18.34 -18.40 -6.87
N ASP A 210 18.45 -19.12 -5.75
CA ASP A 210 17.31 -19.65 -4.99
C ASP A 210 17.43 -19.28 -3.49
N ALA A 211 16.47 -18.53 -2.95
CA ALA A 211 16.38 -18.14 -1.54
C ALA A 211 14.92 -18.16 -1.06
N PRO A 212 14.28 -19.34 -0.96
CA PRO A 212 12.81 -19.45 -0.88
C PRO A 212 12.22 -18.92 0.43
N LYS A 213 13.07 -18.67 1.45
CA LYS A 213 12.67 -18.09 2.74
C LYS A 213 13.24 -16.68 2.96
N GLY A 214 14.03 -16.16 2.03
CA GLY A 214 14.77 -14.92 2.18
C GLY A 214 14.70 -14.05 0.93
N THR A 215 15.65 -13.14 0.85
CA THR A 215 15.72 -12.10 -0.18
C THR A 215 16.86 -12.37 -1.13
N VAL A 216 16.69 -12.07 -2.42
CA VAL A 216 17.79 -11.99 -3.37
C VAL A 216 17.97 -10.54 -3.79
N GLU A 217 19.14 -9.96 -3.52
CA GLU A 217 19.44 -8.59 -3.90
C GLU A 217 20.71 -8.48 -4.74
N LEU A 218 20.57 -7.88 -5.93
CA LEU A 218 21.68 -7.54 -6.81
C LEU A 218 21.86 -6.03 -6.79
N ALA A 219 23.03 -5.56 -6.35
CA ALA A 219 23.26 -4.13 -6.16
C ALA A 219 24.57 -3.66 -6.80
N ALA A 220 24.49 -2.58 -7.57
CA ALA A 220 25.65 -1.98 -8.21
C ALA A 220 25.79 -0.50 -7.83
N GLY A 221 26.90 -0.14 -7.18
CA GLY A 221 27.23 1.25 -6.87
C GLY A 221 28.52 1.43 -6.07
N ARG A 222 28.93 2.69 -5.87
CA ARG A 222 30.22 3.03 -5.22
C ARG A 222 30.24 2.78 -3.72
N GLN A 223 29.09 2.95 -3.09
CA GLN A 223 28.88 2.70 -1.68
C GLN A 223 27.50 2.08 -1.52
N VAL A 224 27.43 1.03 -0.73
CA VAL A 224 26.23 0.24 -0.53
C VAL A 224 26.07 -0.01 0.97
N LEU A 225 24.92 0.33 1.53
CA LEU A 225 24.55 -0.06 2.89
C LEU A 225 23.80 -1.39 2.83
N LEU A 226 24.21 -2.35 3.65
CA LEU A 226 23.50 -3.60 3.88
C LEU A 226 22.99 -3.59 5.33
N HIS A 227 21.67 -3.62 5.48
CA HIS A 227 20.96 -3.58 6.76
C HIS A 227 19.90 -4.68 6.79
N ASP A 228 19.73 -5.34 7.93
CA ASP A 228 18.78 -6.45 8.06
C ASP A 228 17.34 -5.91 8.14
N ASN A 229 16.52 -6.29 7.16
CA ASN A 229 15.11 -5.90 7.08
C ASN A 229 14.26 -7.10 6.62
N THR A 230 13.06 -7.24 7.18
CA THR A 230 12.08 -8.27 6.80
C THR A 230 10.93 -7.70 5.97
N GLY A 231 10.70 -6.38 5.99
CA GLY A 231 9.57 -5.73 5.33
C GLY A 231 9.91 -4.98 4.03
N GLY A 232 11.17 -5.04 3.57
CA GLY A 232 11.60 -4.31 2.37
C GLY A 232 13.06 -4.59 2.00
N PRO A 233 13.60 -3.87 1.01
CA PRO A 233 14.99 -4.03 0.59
C PRO A 233 15.96 -3.84 1.76
N GLN A 234 16.98 -4.69 1.78
CA GLN A 234 18.07 -4.72 2.75
C GLN A 234 19.30 -3.98 2.22
N VAL A 235 19.35 -3.73 0.91
CA VAL A 235 20.40 -2.93 0.27
C VAL A 235 19.91 -1.53 -0.08
N PHE A 236 20.76 -0.55 0.22
CA PHE A 236 20.63 0.84 -0.23
C PHE A 236 21.89 1.28 -0.96
N VAL A 237 21.75 1.68 -2.21
CA VAL A 237 22.87 2.13 -3.05
C VAL A 237 22.97 3.65 -3.05
N GLN A 238 24.15 4.19 -2.75
CA GLN A 238 24.39 5.62 -2.86
C GLN A 238 24.40 6.08 -4.32
N SER A 239 23.75 7.21 -4.61
CA SER A 239 23.78 7.89 -5.91
C SER A 239 25.20 8.32 -6.36
N GLY A 240 25.39 8.45 -7.67
CA GLY A 240 26.58 8.94 -8.37
C GLY A 240 27.38 7.86 -9.11
N SER A 241 26.86 6.63 -9.23
CA SER A 241 27.65 5.49 -9.74
C SER A 241 27.49 5.21 -11.23
N HIS A 242 26.30 5.46 -11.81
CA HIS A 242 25.92 5.06 -13.18
C HIS A 242 26.13 3.56 -13.46
N ALA A 243 26.04 2.73 -12.42
CA ALA A 243 26.32 1.31 -12.51
C ALA A 243 25.18 0.52 -13.20
N SER A 244 25.33 -0.78 -13.40
CA SER A 244 24.26 -1.58 -14.01
C SER A 244 24.09 -2.94 -13.36
N VAL A 245 22.84 -3.38 -13.27
CA VAL A 245 22.47 -4.72 -12.82
C VAL A 245 21.80 -5.44 -13.99
N TYR A 246 22.30 -6.64 -14.31
CA TYR A 246 21.77 -7.48 -15.37
C TYR A 246 21.25 -8.79 -14.80
N ASN A 247 19.98 -9.10 -15.04
CA ASN A 247 19.44 -10.43 -14.82
C ASN A 247 18.93 -11.01 -16.14
N SER A 248 19.54 -12.09 -16.59
CA SER A 248 19.08 -12.93 -17.71
C SER A 248 18.93 -14.40 -17.33
N GLY A 249 19.19 -14.74 -16.05
CA GLY A 249 18.95 -16.03 -15.44
C GLY A 249 17.68 -16.06 -14.59
N THR A 250 17.56 -17.09 -13.74
CA THR A 250 16.41 -17.28 -12.85
C THR A 250 16.72 -16.80 -11.44
N ILE A 251 15.76 -16.12 -10.82
CA ILE A 251 15.78 -15.77 -9.39
C ILE A 251 14.46 -16.21 -8.76
N LYS A 252 14.55 -17.04 -7.72
CA LYS A 252 13.43 -17.48 -6.89
C LYS A 252 13.68 -17.10 -5.44
N ALA A 253 12.80 -16.33 -4.84
CA ALA A 253 12.97 -15.83 -3.48
C ALA A 253 11.63 -15.52 -2.81
N ALA A 254 11.64 -15.16 -1.53
CA ALA A 254 10.48 -14.49 -0.95
C ALA A 254 10.34 -13.06 -1.49
N GLN A 255 11.48 -12.38 -1.60
CA GLN A 255 11.59 -11.00 -2.07
C GLN A 255 12.81 -10.85 -3.01
N ILE A 256 12.70 -10.01 -4.04
CA ILE A 256 13.75 -9.78 -5.04
C ILE A 256 14.00 -8.28 -5.18
N SER A 257 15.26 -7.85 -5.17
CA SER A 257 15.65 -6.44 -5.36
C SER A 257 16.80 -6.32 -6.35
N LEU A 258 16.61 -5.59 -7.44
CA LEU A 258 17.67 -5.23 -8.39
C LEU A 258 17.88 -3.71 -8.33
N GLN A 259 19.06 -3.27 -7.86
CA GLN A 259 19.34 -1.85 -7.64
C GLN A 259 20.61 -1.37 -8.33
N ALA A 260 20.48 -0.30 -9.13
CA ALA A 260 21.60 0.40 -9.74
C ALA A 260 21.40 1.92 -9.61
N ALA A 261 22.08 2.56 -8.64
CA ALA A 261 21.91 3.99 -8.43
C ALA A 261 22.49 4.80 -9.61
N ASP A 262 21.61 5.58 -10.26
CA ASP A 262 21.83 6.44 -11.43
C ASP A 262 22.30 5.74 -12.70
N GLY A 263 22.16 4.42 -12.77
CA GLY A 263 22.41 3.67 -13.99
C GLY A 263 21.22 2.80 -14.34
N ASN A 264 21.45 1.61 -14.89
CA ASN A 264 20.38 0.85 -15.53
C ASN A 264 20.15 -0.50 -14.87
N VAL A 265 18.89 -0.86 -14.71
CA VAL A 265 18.47 -2.22 -14.34
C VAL A 265 17.94 -2.91 -15.58
N PHE A 266 18.53 -4.04 -15.90
CA PHE A 266 18.22 -4.86 -17.05
C PHE A 266 17.68 -6.21 -16.56
N ALA A 267 16.37 -6.26 -16.32
CA ALA A 267 15.64 -7.52 -16.08
C ALA A 267 15.31 -8.15 -17.44
N LEU A 268 16.36 -8.59 -18.15
CA LEU A 268 16.32 -9.09 -19.51
C LEU A 268 16.00 -10.59 -19.52
N ALA A 269 14.77 -10.92 -19.15
CA ALA A 269 14.33 -12.30 -19.18
C ALA A 269 13.88 -12.71 -20.58
N GLY A 270 14.68 -13.51 -21.28
CA GLY A 270 14.19 -14.19 -22.50
C GLY A 270 13.06 -15.18 -22.17
N ARG A 271 12.61 -16.00 -23.14
CA ARG A 271 11.54 -17.01 -22.95
C ARG A 271 11.75 -18.04 -21.81
N HIS A 272 12.87 -18.00 -21.10
CA HIS A 272 13.26 -18.94 -20.05
C HIS A 272 13.81 -18.29 -18.76
N SER A 273 13.79 -16.96 -18.64
CA SER A 273 14.25 -16.30 -17.42
C SER A 273 13.05 -15.80 -16.60
N GLU A 274 13.10 -15.97 -15.29
CA GLU A 274 11.96 -15.79 -14.39
C GLU A 274 12.44 -15.07 -13.13
N LEU A 275 11.79 -13.95 -12.80
CA LEU A 275 11.84 -13.36 -11.47
C LEU A 275 10.58 -13.81 -10.72
N ARG A 276 10.72 -14.72 -9.76
CA ARG A 276 9.59 -15.22 -8.97
C ARG A 276 9.79 -14.95 -7.49
N ALA A 277 9.02 -14.00 -6.99
CA ALA A 277 8.88 -13.72 -5.57
C ALA A 277 7.65 -14.45 -5.00
N THR A 278 7.84 -15.30 -4.00
CA THR A 278 6.75 -16.00 -3.30
C THR A 278 6.94 -15.81 -1.81
N GLY A 279 6.10 -14.96 -1.22
CA GLY A 279 6.17 -14.55 0.18
C GLY A 279 6.09 -15.72 1.17
N THR A 280 6.38 -15.39 2.42
CA THR A 280 6.29 -16.28 3.58
C THR A 280 5.28 -15.72 4.59
N ALA A 281 5.09 -16.38 5.73
CA ALA A 281 4.25 -15.84 6.81
C ALA A 281 4.73 -14.48 7.37
N VAL A 282 5.99 -14.10 7.12
CA VAL A 282 6.62 -12.88 7.68
C VAL A 282 7.21 -11.95 6.62
N ARG A 283 7.09 -12.30 5.33
CA ARG A 283 7.56 -11.50 4.18
C ARG A 283 6.51 -11.57 3.09
N ASP A 284 6.11 -10.44 2.53
CA ASP A 284 5.26 -10.41 1.34
C ASP A 284 6.00 -10.92 0.10
N GLY A 285 5.25 -11.25 -0.95
CA GLY A 285 5.84 -11.51 -2.26
C GLY A 285 6.13 -10.18 -2.96
N HIS A 286 7.40 -9.82 -3.14
CA HIS A 286 7.75 -8.52 -3.68
C HIS A 286 8.94 -8.55 -4.65
N VAL A 287 8.85 -7.79 -5.75
CA VAL A 287 9.97 -7.50 -6.67
C VAL A 287 10.22 -5.99 -6.79
N TRP A 288 11.43 -5.53 -6.48
CA TRP A 288 11.89 -4.16 -6.71
C TRP A 288 12.88 -4.09 -7.86
N LEU A 289 12.60 -3.25 -8.86
CA LEU A 289 13.54 -2.87 -9.91
C LEU A 289 13.83 -1.37 -9.80
N VAL A 290 15.01 -1.01 -9.29
CA VAL A 290 15.33 0.39 -8.91
C VAL A 290 16.53 0.90 -9.69
N ALA A 291 16.27 1.93 -10.50
CA ALA A 291 17.23 2.65 -11.34
C ALA A 291 16.98 4.17 -11.25
N ASP A 292 17.02 4.74 -10.04
CA ASP A 292 16.54 6.11 -9.73
C ASP A 292 16.87 7.18 -10.78
N GLY A 293 18.14 7.30 -11.17
CA GLY A 293 18.60 8.27 -12.18
C GLY A 293 18.74 7.72 -13.61
N GLY A 294 18.43 6.45 -13.85
CA GLY A 294 18.55 5.83 -15.17
C GLY A 294 17.30 5.07 -15.61
N ALA A 295 17.47 3.97 -16.34
CA ALA A 295 16.35 3.24 -16.95
C ALA A 295 16.18 1.83 -16.40
N VAL A 296 14.91 1.44 -16.22
CA VAL A 296 14.54 0.03 -16.03
C VAL A 296 14.12 -0.55 -17.39
N HIS A 297 14.83 -1.60 -17.80
CA HIS A 297 14.49 -2.43 -18.95
C HIS A 297 13.90 -3.74 -18.44
N ALA A 298 12.59 -3.93 -18.62
CA ALA A 298 11.90 -5.14 -18.20
C ALA A 298 11.47 -5.96 -19.42
N HIS A 299 11.82 -7.25 -19.39
CA HIS A 299 11.48 -8.26 -20.39
C HIS A 299 11.05 -9.53 -19.63
N GLY A 300 10.31 -10.43 -20.30
CA GLY A 300 9.94 -11.75 -19.77
C GLY A 300 8.95 -11.73 -18.61
N ASP A 301 8.97 -12.79 -17.79
CA ASP A 301 7.95 -13.02 -16.75
C ASP A 301 8.45 -12.58 -15.36
N ILE A 302 7.69 -11.68 -14.74
CA ILE A 302 7.90 -11.23 -13.36
C ILE A 302 6.65 -11.62 -12.55
N VAL A 303 6.85 -12.44 -11.52
CA VAL A 303 5.79 -12.97 -10.68
C VAL A 303 6.02 -12.56 -9.24
N ALA A 304 4.99 -12.03 -8.59
CA ALA A 304 4.98 -11.75 -7.17
C ALA A 304 3.68 -12.31 -6.56
N ALA A 305 3.80 -13.19 -5.58
CA ALA A 305 2.67 -13.78 -4.86
C ALA A 305 2.95 -13.85 -3.36
N ASN A 306 1.95 -13.62 -2.53
CA ASN A 306 2.04 -13.81 -1.08
C ASN A 306 1.98 -15.30 -0.73
N ALA A 307 2.26 -15.62 0.54
CA ALA A 307 2.30 -16.99 1.03
C ALA A 307 0.95 -17.73 0.91
N ASP A 308 -0.16 -17.01 0.93
CA ASP A 308 -1.53 -17.52 0.79
C ASP A 308 -1.96 -17.68 -0.68
N GLY A 309 -1.10 -17.31 -1.64
CA GLY A 309 -1.39 -17.34 -3.07
C GLY A 309 -2.12 -16.10 -3.59
N SER A 310 -2.46 -15.13 -2.75
CA SER A 310 -2.88 -13.80 -3.22
C SER A 310 -1.73 -13.11 -3.96
N GLY A 311 -2.05 -12.21 -4.89
CA GLY A 311 -1.03 -11.50 -5.64
C GLY A 311 -0.17 -10.62 -4.74
N GLY A 312 1.14 -10.60 -5.00
CA GLY A 312 2.12 -9.74 -4.36
C GLY A 312 2.27 -8.39 -5.07
N THR A 313 3.42 -7.74 -4.90
CA THR A 313 3.70 -6.40 -5.47
C THR A 313 4.95 -6.40 -6.35
N VAL A 314 4.89 -5.63 -7.44
CA VAL A 314 6.06 -5.29 -8.25
C VAL A 314 6.23 -3.78 -8.27
N ASP A 315 7.36 -3.30 -7.78
CA ASP A 315 7.73 -1.88 -7.80
C ASP A 315 8.85 -1.66 -8.84
N MET A 316 8.65 -0.73 -9.75
CA MET A 316 9.71 -0.25 -10.65
C MET A 316 9.90 1.25 -10.49
N ASN A 317 11.13 1.66 -10.19
CA ASN A 317 11.51 3.06 -10.04
C ASN A 317 12.63 3.38 -11.03
N GLY A 318 12.42 4.39 -11.88
CA GLY A 318 13.47 4.89 -12.75
C GLY A 318 13.09 6.15 -13.51
N ALA A 319 14.11 6.83 -14.05
CA ALA A 319 13.94 8.00 -14.90
C ALA A 319 13.26 7.65 -16.24
N ALA A 320 13.40 6.41 -16.70
CA ALA A 320 12.74 5.90 -17.88
C ALA A 320 12.40 4.40 -17.76
N PHE A 321 11.41 3.96 -18.52
CA PHE A 321 11.00 2.57 -18.60
C PHE A 321 11.00 2.07 -20.04
N HIS A 322 11.57 0.89 -20.26
CA HIS A 322 11.49 0.16 -21.51
C HIS A 322 10.82 -1.18 -21.26
N PHE A 323 9.63 -1.34 -21.83
CA PHE A 323 8.82 -2.55 -21.71
C PHE A 323 8.76 -3.24 -23.06
N ASP A 324 9.49 -4.35 -23.19
CA ASP A 324 9.47 -5.19 -24.38
C ASP A 324 8.95 -6.56 -23.95
N ASN A 325 7.75 -6.97 -24.35
CA ASN A 325 7.19 -8.31 -24.06
C ASN A 325 7.35 -8.76 -22.59
N VAL A 326 7.09 -7.85 -21.64
CA VAL A 326 7.08 -8.16 -20.21
C VAL A 326 5.68 -8.61 -19.79
N THR A 327 5.59 -9.63 -18.95
CA THR A 327 4.37 -10.02 -18.25
C THR A 327 4.57 -9.81 -16.75
N ILE A 328 3.54 -9.31 -16.08
CA ILE A 328 3.54 -9.10 -14.63
C ILE A 328 2.34 -9.85 -14.06
N ASP A 329 2.62 -10.87 -13.25
CA ASP A 329 1.62 -11.63 -12.48
C ASP A 329 1.76 -11.27 -11.00
N ALA A 330 0.90 -10.35 -10.54
CA ALA A 330 0.92 -9.78 -9.20
C ALA A 330 -0.46 -9.20 -8.87
N ALA A 331 -0.70 -8.76 -7.64
CA ALA A 331 -1.88 -7.95 -7.35
C ALA A 331 -1.70 -6.51 -7.86
N GLN A 332 -0.48 -5.98 -7.70
CA GLN A 332 -0.17 -4.58 -7.96
C GLN A 332 1.17 -4.42 -8.68
N TRP A 333 1.20 -3.56 -9.69
CA TRP A 333 2.39 -3.08 -10.36
C TRP A 333 2.49 -1.56 -10.25
N ASN A 334 3.51 -1.06 -9.56
CA ASN A 334 3.76 0.36 -9.37
C ASN A 334 4.94 0.82 -10.23
N LEU A 335 4.76 1.95 -10.89
CA LEU A 335 5.79 2.66 -11.67
C LEU A 335 6.03 4.04 -11.07
N THR A 336 7.26 4.33 -10.66
CA THR A 336 7.67 5.63 -10.11
C THR A 336 8.69 6.29 -11.03
N THR A 337 8.42 7.51 -11.49
CA THR A 337 9.28 8.19 -12.49
C THR A 337 9.11 9.72 -12.46
N PRO A 338 10.04 10.55 -12.97
CA PRO A 338 9.87 12.01 -12.97
C PRO A 338 8.61 12.50 -13.71
N ALA A 339 8.31 11.93 -14.87
CA ALA A 339 7.14 12.19 -15.71
C ALA A 339 6.89 10.98 -16.62
N TYR A 340 5.68 10.81 -17.17
CA TYR A 340 5.38 9.63 -17.99
C TYR A 340 4.56 9.93 -19.25
N THR A 341 4.91 9.28 -20.36
CA THR A 341 4.11 9.27 -21.60
C THR A 341 3.84 7.84 -22.04
N ALA A 342 2.56 7.43 -22.01
CA ALA A 342 2.12 6.12 -22.45
C ALA A 342 1.92 6.10 -23.98
N GLY A 343 2.92 5.62 -24.70
CA GLY A 343 2.88 5.36 -26.14
C GLY A 343 2.26 4.00 -26.49
N PRO A 344 2.33 3.59 -27.78
CA PRO A 344 1.68 2.36 -28.25
C PRO A 344 2.19 1.09 -27.55
N LEU A 345 3.51 0.98 -27.33
CA LEU A 345 4.12 -0.19 -26.71
C LEU A 345 3.72 -0.35 -25.24
N SER A 346 3.84 0.71 -24.43
CA SER A 346 3.44 0.65 -23.03
C SER A 346 1.94 0.48 -22.85
N ALA A 347 1.11 1.12 -23.69
CA ALA A 347 -0.33 0.90 -23.67
C ALA A 347 -0.70 -0.57 -23.97
N ALA A 348 -0.01 -1.24 -24.90
CA ALA A 348 -0.23 -2.66 -25.17
C ALA A 348 0.17 -3.55 -23.97
N VAL A 349 1.31 -3.27 -23.34
CA VAL A 349 1.76 -3.99 -22.13
C VAL A 349 0.79 -3.79 -20.98
N PHE A 350 0.35 -2.56 -20.71
CA PHE A 350 -0.64 -2.29 -19.67
C PHE A 350 -1.97 -2.99 -19.94
N ALA A 351 -2.44 -3.01 -21.19
CA ALA A 351 -3.66 -3.72 -21.56
C ALA A 351 -3.57 -5.22 -21.22
N GLN A 352 -2.43 -5.84 -21.54
CA GLN A 352 -2.18 -7.25 -21.23
C GLN A 352 -2.12 -7.50 -19.72
N VAL A 353 -1.33 -6.71 -18.99
CA VAL A 353 -1.13 -6.87 -17.53
C VAL A 353 -2.43 -6.65 -16.76
N LEU A 354 -3.17 -5.58 -17.09
CA LEU A 354 -4.48 -5.30 -16.49
C LEU A 354 -5.51 -6.40 -16.81
N SER A 355 -5.53 -6.92 -18.05
CA SER A 355 -6.42 -8.02 -18.41
C SER A 355 -6.05 -9.34 -17.73
N GLY A 356 -4.77 -9.49 -17.32
CA GLY A 356 -4.27 -10.60 -16.52
C GLY A 356 -4.66 -10.54 -15.04
N GLY A 357 -5.18 -9.42 -14.55
CA GLY A 357 -5.63 -9.24 -13.17
C GLY A 357 -4.74 -8.34 -12.30
N THR A 358 -3.56 -7.96 -12.78
CA THR A 358 -2.63 -7.08 -12.06
C THR A 358 -3.05 -5.61 -12.21
N SER A 359 -3.33 -4.93 -11.09
CA SER A 359 -3.61 -3.49 -11.10
C SER A 359 -2.35 -2.67 -11.33
N VAL A 360 -2.47 -1.51 -12.00
CA VAL A 360 -1.32 -0.68 -12.39
C VAL A 360 -1.44 0.72 -11.78
N LYS A 361 -0.38 1.18 -11.10
CA LYS A 361 -0.24 2.56 -10.65
C LYS A 361 0.98 3.21 -11.30
N ILE A 362 0.81 4.43 -11.82
CA ILE A 362 1.91 5.28 -12.29
C ILE A 362 1.96 6.52 -11.39
N ASP A 363 3.04 6.70 -10.64
CA ASP A 363 3.30 7.87 -9.78
C ASP A 363 4.45 8.69 -10.38
N THR A 364 4.20 9.98 -10.60
CA THR A 364 5.26 10.88 -11.06
C THR A 364 5.90 11.66 -9.91
N THR A 365 7.16 12.08 -10.04
CA THR A 365 7.90 12.68 -8.91
C THR A 365 8.42 14.09 -9.15
N ALA A 366 8.63 14.51 -10.40
CA ALA A 366 9.08 15.87 -10.70
C ALA A 366 7.99 16.89 -10.37
N ALA A 367 8.38 18.13 -10.07
CA ALA A 367 7.42 19.21 -9.79
C ALA A 367 6.45 19.46 -10.96
N THR A 368 6.90 19.28 -12.20
CA THR A 368 6.06 19.33 -13.40
C THR A 368 5.54 17.96 -13.82
N GLY A 369 5.72 16.91 -13.01
CA GLY A 369 5.61 15.51 -13.41
C GLY A 369 4.23 15.17 -13.98
N ASP A 370 4.08 15.34 -15.29
CA ASP A 370 2.83 15.11 -15.98
C ASP A 370 2.74 13.65 -16.44
N ILE A 371 1.51 13.16 -16.58
CA ILE A 371 1.21 11.86 -17.21
C ILE A 371 0.42 12.11 -18.49
N SER A 372 0.94 11.65 -19.62
CA SER A 372 0.31 11.79 -20.93
C SER A 372 -0.06 10.43 -21.54
N MET A 373 -1.36 10.19 -21.75
CA MET A 373 -1.89 9.02 -22.42
C MET A 373 -2.13 9.33 -23.91
N VAL A 374 -1.18 8.94 -24.76
CA VAL A 374 -1.19 9.26 -26.20
C VAL A 374 -1.57 8.07 -27.07
N SER A 375 -1.89 6.92 -26.47
CA SER A 375 -2.31 5.71 -27.16
C SER A 375 -3.48 5.04 -26.44
N THR A 376 -4.33 4.38 -27.23
CA THR A 376 -5.52 3.70 -26.71
C THR A 376 -5.13 2.53 -25.80
N LEU A 377 -5.77 2.46 -24.64
CA LEU A 377 -5.62 1.42 -23.63
C LEU A 377 -7.00 0.83 -23.31
N ARG A 378 -7.18 -0.46 -23.59
CA ARG A 378 -8.41 -1.18 -23.24
C ARG A 378 -8.09 -2.50 -22.57
N TRP A 379 -8.83 -2.84 -21.53
CA TRP A 379 -8.67 -4.11 -20.81
C TRP A 379 -10.00 -4.66 -20.31
N THR A 380 -9.97 -5.91 -19.83
CA THR A 380 -11.11 -6.61 -19.22
C THR A 380 -10.78 -7.02 -17.78
N GLY A 381 -11.77 -7.43 -17.00
CA GLY A 381 -11.56 -7.91 -15.62
C GLY A 381 -11.57 -6.80 -14.56
N GLY A 382 -11.15 -7.17 -13.35
CA GLY A 382 -11.26 -6.33 -12.14
C GLY A 382 -10.04 -5.48 -11.79
N ALA A 383 -8.94 -5.60 -12.53
CA ALA A 383 -7.74 -4.81 -12.30
C ALA A 383 -8.01 -3.32 -12.56
N SER A 384 -7.46 -2.46 -11.70
CA SER A 384 -7.65 -1.01 -11.77
C SER A 384 -6.42 -0.30 -12.29
N LEU A 385 -6.63 0.87 -12.92
CA LEU A 385 -5.57 1.76 -13.37
C LEU A 385 -5.61 3.07 -12.58
N THR A 386 -4.47 3.42 -11.97
CA THR A 386 -4.28 4.70 -11.29
C THR A 386 -3.17 5.50 -11.96
N LEU A 387 -3.50 6.68 -12.46
CA LEU A 387 -2.55 7.68 -12.93
C LEU A 387 -2.45 8.76 -11.86
N ASP A 388 -1.32 8.83 -11.17
CA ASP A 388 -1.06 9.72 -10.03
C ASP A 388 0.00 10.74 -10.44
N ALA A 389 -0.43 11.79 -11.14
CA ALA A 389 0.45 12.81 -11.67
C ALA A 389 0.75 13.86 -10.60
N ARG A 390 2.04 14.18 -10.44
CA ARG A 390 2.49 15.33 -9.65
C ARG A 390 1.83 16.62 -10.01
N ARG A 391 1.57 16.84 -11.31
CA ARG A 391 0.92 18.05 -11.78
C ARG A 391 -0.28 17.71 -12.66
N THR A 392 -0.10 17.41 -13.94
CA THR A 392 -1.22 17.32 -14.90
C THR A 392 -1.35 15.94 -15.54
N ILE A 393 -2.58 15.54 -15.81
CA ILE A 393 -2.91 14.38 -16.63
C ILE A 393 -3.46 14.84 -17.98
N HIS A 394 -2.94 14.28 -19.06
CA HIS A 394 -3.41 14.51 -20.42
C HIS A 394 -3.90 13.20 -21.08
N ILE A 395 -5.10 13.23 -21.66
CA ILE A 395 -5.58 12.19 -22.57
C ILE A 395 -5.66 12.77 -23.97
N GLY A 396 -4.91 12.17 -24.90
CA GLY A 396 -4.81 12.62 -26.30
C GLY A 396 -6.13 12.54 -27.08
N PRO A 397 -6.29 13.33 -28.16
CA PRO A 397 -7.57 13.43 -28.89
C PRO A 397 -8.02 12.14 -29.59
N MET A 398 -7.08 11.24 -29.91
CA MET A 398 -7.36 9.93 -30.51
C MET A 398 -7.19 8.78 -29.51
N THR A 399 -7.04 9.09 -28.23
CA THR A 399 -6.84 8.10 -27.16
C THR A 399 -8.20 7.67 -26.60
N THR A 400 -8.43 6.35 -26.51
CA THR A 400 -9.47 5.82 -25.61
C THR A 400 -8.84 5.08 -24.44
N ILE A 401 -9.30 5.37 -23.22
CA ILE A 401 -9.07 4.52 -22.04
C ILE A 401 -10.39 3.85 -21.71
N GLY A 402 -10.45 2.52 -21.62
CA GLY A 402 -11.70 1.82 -21.33
C GLY A 402 -11.56 0.44 -20.72
N ASN A 403 -12.54 0.08 -19.89
CA ASN A 403 -12.64 -1.23 -19.25
C ASN A 403 -14.06 -1.80 -19.43
N THR A 404 -14.16 -3.13 -19.57
CA THR A 404 -15.44 -3.84 -19.68
C THR A 404 -15.72 -4.79 -18.51
N GLY A 405 -14.99 -4.68 -17.41
CA GLY A 405 -15.14 -5.46 -16.19
C GLY A 405 -15.46 -4.58 -14.98
N THR A 406 -14.99 -4.97 -13.80
CA THR A 406 -15.21 -4.26 -12.52
C THR A 406 -14.08 -3.27 -12.18
N GLY A 407 -13.04 -3.18 -13.02
CA GLY A 407 -11.86 -2.35 -12.77
C GLY A 407 -12.16 -0.85 -12.75
N ASN A 408 -11.51 -0.14 -11.83
CA ASN A 408 -11.65 1.30 -11.67
C ASN A 408 -10.59 2.07 -12.48
N LEU A 409 -10.87 3.34 -12.75
CA LEU A 409 -9.89 4.30 -13.27
C LEU A 409 -9.80 5.52 -12.37
N THR A 410 -8.60 5.81 -11.89
CA THR A 410 -8.30 7.03 -11.13
C THR A 410 -7.33 7.88 -11.92
N LEU A 411 -7.75 9.12 -12.22
CA LEU A 411 -6.93 10.16 -12.82
C LEU A 411 -6.71 11.24 -11.76
N ARG A 412 -5.60 11.16 -11.03
CA ARG A 412 -5.27 12.10 -9.96
C ARG A 412 -4.18 13.07 -10.40
N ALA A 413 -4.55 14.32 -10.61
CA ALA A 413 -3.62 15.43 -10.70
C ALA A 413 -3.29 15.97 -9.30
N ASP A 414 -2.22 16.76 -9.18
CA ASP A 414 -1.70 17.26 -7.90
C ASP A 414 -1.56 16.15 -6.84
N SER A 415 -0.81 15.09 -7.16
CA SER A 415 -0.75 13.88 -6.34
C SER A 415 -0.38 14.12 -4.86
N LYS A 416 0.32 15.22 -4.54
CA LYS A 416 0.68 15.60 -3.16
C LYS A 416 -0.20 16.65 -2.51
N GLY A 417 -1.28 17.10 -3.15
CA GLY A 417 -2.15 18.14 -2.61
C GLY A 417 -1.38 19.43 -2.30
N SER A 418 -0.53 19.86 -3.24
CA SER A 418 0.34 21.03 -3.10
C SER A 418 -0.25 22.31 -3.72
N ASN A 419 -1.46 22.24 -4.28
CA ASN A 419 -2.13 23.36 -4.93
C ASN A 419 -1.32 23.95 -6.10
N ASN A 420 -0.73 23.08 -6.91
CA ASN A 420 0.21 23.41 -7.97
C ASN A 420 -0.41 23.66 -9.37
N GLY A 421 -1.73 23.84 -9.45
CA GLY A 421 -2.47 24.00 -10.72
C GLY A 421 -2.72 22.68 -11.44
N GLY A 422 -2.64 21.56 -10.73
CA GLY A 422 -2.77 20.23 -11.29
C GLY A 422 -4.10 20.03 -12.01
N SER A 423 -4.06 19.63 -13.28
CA SER A 423 -5.24 19.59 -14.14
C SER A 423 -5.49 18.19 -14.70
N VAL A 424 -6.75 17.86 -15.01
CA VAL A 424 -7.10 16.66 -15.78
C VAL A 424 -7.71 17.09 -17.10
N ILE A 425 -6.95 16.90 -18.18
CA ILE A 425 -7.30 17.37 -19.52
C ILE A 425 -7.61 16.17 -20.41
N ASN A 426 -8.89 15.85 -20.54
CA ASN A 426 -9.36 14.82 -21.45
C ASN A 426 -9.72 15.42 -22.82
N ARG A 427 -8.98 15.05 -23.87
CA ARG A 427 -9.35 15.36 -25.26
C ARG A 427 -9.87 14.15 -26.04
N GLY A 428 -9.77 12.96 -25.45
CA GLY A 428 -10.13 11.69 -26.07
C GLY A 428 -11.43 11.11 -25.52
N THR A 429 -11.44 9.79 -25.33
CA THR A 429 -12.58 9.05 -24.81
C THR A 429 -12.21 8.27 -23.54
N ILE A 430 -13.07 8.35 -22.53
CA ILE A 430 -13.12 7.41 -21.40
C ILE A 430 -14.36 6.53 -21.59
N ASP A 431 -14.18 5.22 -21.69
CA ASP A 431 -15.25 4.27 -22.05
C ASP A 431 -15.45 3.20 -20.98
N TRP A 432 -16.44 3.43 -20.11
CA TRP A 432 -16.95 2.49 -19.11
C TRP A 432 -18.35 1.97 -19.47
N SER A 433 -18.78 2.11 -20.73
CA SER A 433 -20.14 1.76 -21.17
C SER A 433 -20.53 0.30 -20.96
N ARG A 434 -19.54 -0.58 -20.86
CA ARG A 434 -19.70 -2.02 -20.63
C ARG A 434 -19.10 -2.49 -19.30
N GLY A 435 -18.51 -1.58 -18.52
CA GLY A 435 -17.91 -1.89 -17.23
C GLY A 435 -18.86 -1.57 -16.07
N THR A 436 -18.56 -2.12 -14.91
CA THR A 436 -19.26 -1.85 -13.64
C THR A 436 -18.39 -1.13 -12.61
N GLY A 437 -17.09 -1.01 -12.86
CA GLY A 437 -16.20 -0.15 -12.08
C GLY A 437 -16.53 1.34 -12.21
N VAL A 438 -15.81 2.16 -11.45
CA VAL A 438 -16.01 3.61 -11.36
C VAL A 438 -14.79 4.38 -11.87
N VAL A 439 -15.03 5.61 -12.29
CA VAL A 439 -14.00 6.52 -12.78
C VAL A 439 -13.98 7.79 -11.96
N ALA A 440 -12.82 8.13 -11.41
CA ALA A 440 -12.57 9.38 -10.69
C ALA A 440 -11.53 10.22 -11.43
N ALA A 441 -11.86 11.50 -11.69
CA ALA A 441 -10.93 12.49 -12.19
C ALA A 441 -10.74 13.59 -11.14
N LEU A 442 -9.59 13.62 -10.47
CA LEU A 442 -9.29 14.55 -9.40
C LEU A 442 -8.36 15.63 -9.93
N TYR A 443 -8.77 16.89 -9.80
CA TYR A 443 -8.02 18.06 -10.25
C TYR A 443 -7.94 19.09 -9.13
N ASP A 444 -6.87 19.86 -9.15
CA ASP A 444 -6.57 20.87 -8.14
C ASP A 444 -7.61 22.00 -8.10
N SER A 445 -7.75 22.68 -6.95
CA SER A 445 -8.71 23.77 -6.77
C SER A 445 -8.45 24.95 -7.71
N ASN A 446 -7.18 25.23 -8.01
CA ASN A 446 -6.73 26.21 -8.99
C ASN A 446 -6.38 25.59 -10.36
N GLY A 447 -6.65 24.29 -10.54
CA GLY A 447 -6.51 23.56 -11.79
C GLY A 447 -7.80 23.54 -12.61
N ILE A 448 -7.80 22.77 -13.70
CA ILE A 448 -8.94 22.65 -14.61
C ILE A 448 -9.22 21.17 -14.90
N TYR A 449 -10.49 20.79 -14.79
CA TYR A 449 -11.01 19.61 -15.47
C TYR A 449 -11.54 20.01 -16.85
N ARG A 450 -10.93 19.46 -17.92
CA ARG A 450 -11.45 19.60 -19.29
C ARG A 450 -12.08 18.29 -19.71
N ALA A 451 -13.40 18.30 -19.88
CA ALA A 451 -14.16 17.15 -20.32
C ALA A 451 -13.80 16.76 -21.76
N GLY A 452 -13.68 15.45 -21.99
CA GLY A 452 -13.66 14.83 -23.31
C GLY A 452 -14.94 14.01 -23.52
N THR A 453 -14.88 12.97 -24.36
CA THR A 453 -15.99 12.01 -24.47
C THR A 453 -15.96 11.06 -23.28
N VAL A 454 -17.08 10.92 -22.57
CA VAL A 454 -17.24 9.93 -21.49
C VAL A 454 -18.44 9.05 -21.82
N LYS A 455 -18.23 7.74 -21.91
CA LYS A 455 -19.29 6.75 -22.08
C LYS A 455 -19.48 5.98 -20.80
N ARG A 456 -20.72 5.97 -20.30
CA ARG A 456 -21.12 5.33 -19.04
C ARG A 456 -22.01 4.13 -19.33
N ASN A 457 -22.01 3.15 -18.44
CA ASN A 457 -22.91 2.03 -18.50
C ASN A 457 -24.31 2.49 -18.07
N ALA A 458 -25.28 2.37 -18.98
CA ALA A 458 -26.65 2.87 -18.79
C ALA A 458 -27.42 2.14 -17.69
N VAL A 459 -26.99 0.93 -17.30
CA VAL A 459 -27.58 0.14 -16.21
C VAL A 459 -26.70 0.08 -14.96
N TRP A 460 -25.64 0.90 -14.91
CA TRP A 460 -24.81 0.99 -13.71
C TRP A 460 -25.60 1.57 -12.55
N ASN A 461 -25.49 0.92 -11.39
CA ASN A 461 -26.03 1.41 -10.14
C ASN A 461 -24.89 1.51 -9.11
N PRO A 462 -24.90 2.54 -8.24
CA PRO A 462 -23.92 2.64 -7.18
C PRO A 462 -24.03 1.43 -6.25
N ALA A 463 -22.87 0.96 -5.76
CA ALA A 463 -22.87 -0.06 -4.72
C ALA A 463 -23.65 0.46 -3.49
N PRO A 464 -24.41 -0.39 -2.78
CA PRO A 464 -25.09 0.00 -1.55
C PRO A 464 -24.12 0.68 -0.57
N PHE A 465 -24.59 1.75 0.08
CA PHE A 465 -23.81 2.55 1.05
C PHE A 465 -22.53 3.18 0.50
N SER A 466 -22.37 3.28 -0.82
CA SER A 466 -21.20 3.94 -1.41
C SER A 466 -21.32 5.46 -1.43
N GLY A 467 -22.53 6.01 -1.35
CA GLY A 467 -22.75 7.45 -1.56
C GLY A 467 -22.40 7.97 -2.96
N LEU A 468 -22.08 7.10 -3.93
CA LEU A 468 -21.79 7.53 -5.30
C LEU A 468 -23.06 7.91 -6.05
N ARG A 469 -23.06 9.09 -6.68
CA ARG A 469 -24.17 9.53 -7.55
C ARG A 469 -24.03 9.10 -9.00
N SER A 470 -22.81 8.77 -9.45
CA SER A 470 -22.56 8.43 -10.85
C SER A 470 -21.32 7.56 -11.02
N GLN A 471 -21.27 6.84 -12.15
CA GLN A 471 -20.12 5.99 -12.50
C GLN A 471 -18.85 6.80 -12.80
N PHE A 472 -19.00 8.04 -13.29
CA PHE A 472 -17.88 8.94 -13.61
C PHE A 472 -18.04 10.23 -12.85
N THR A 473 -17.08 10.54 -11.97
CA THR A 473 -17.08 11.76 -11.17
C THR A 473 -15.79 12.54 -11.35
N ALA A 474 -15.91 13.84 -11.64
CA ALA A 474 -14.79 14.77 -11.63
C ALA A 474 -14.81 15.55 -10.30
N TYR A 475 -13.78 15.38 -9.49
CA TYR A 475 -13.64 16.00 -8.18
C TYR A 475 -12.64 17.15 -8.22
N GLN A 476 -13.07 18.31 -7.74
CA GLN A 476 -12.15 19.37 -7.35
C GLN A 476 -11.52 19.00 -6.01
N LEU A 477 -10.19 19.03 -5.93
CA LEU A 477 -9.46 18.70 -4.73
C LEU A 477 -9.56 19.83 -3.71
N VAL A 478 -9.76 19.42 -2.46
CA VAL A 478 -9.67 20.28 -1.28
C VAL A 478 -8.45 19.82 -0.50
N ASN A 479 -7.38 20.62 -0.55
CA ASN A 479 -6.07 20.26 -0.01
C ASN A 479 -5.66 21.13 1.18
N SER A 480 -6.40 22.20 1.45
CA SER A 480 -6.05 23.17 2.48
C SER A 480 -7.30 23.74 3.14
N ARG A 481 -7.11 24.38 4.30
CA ARG A 481 -8.14 25.18 4.96
C ARG A 481 -8.76 26.21 4.01
N ALA A 482 -7.94 26.90 3.21
CA ALA A 482 -8.44 27.90 2.27
C ALA A 482 -9.31 27.28 1.16
N ASP A 483 -8.95 26.10 0.65
CA ASP A 483 -9.79 25.38 -0.31
C ASP A 483 -11.13 25.00 0.32
N LEU A 484 -11.11 24.55 1.58
CA LEU A 484 -12.30 24.16 2.32
C LEU A 484 -13.23 25.36 2.58
N GLU A 485 -12.68 26.52 2.93
CA GLU A 485 -13.42 27.78 3.05
C GLU A 485 -14.07 28.17 1.70
N ASN A 486 -13.34 27.98 0.59
CA ASN A 486 -13.82 28.27 -0.76
C ASN A 486 -14.94 27.36 -1.26
N VAL A 487 -15.19 26.21 -0.64
CA VAL A 487 -16.36 25.35 -0.96
C VAL A 487 -17.66 26.14 -0.81
N SER A 488 -17.72 27.09 0.13
CA SER A 488 -18.90 27.95 0.35
C SER A 488 -19.25 28.83 -0.85
N ASN A 489 -18.30 29.06 -1.77
CA ASN A 489 -18.55 29.86 -2.98
C ASN A 489 -19.28 29.06 -4.06
N HIS A 490 -19.26 27.72 -4.01
CA HIS A 490 -19.88 26.83 -5.00
C HIS A 490 -20.48 25.58 -4.34
N LEU A 491 -21.53 25.78 -3.53
CA LEU A 491 -22.17 24.74 -2.72
C LEU A 491 -22.78 23.56 -3.48
N SER A 492 -22.95 23.66 -4.80
CA SER A 492 -23.38 22.57 -5.67
C SER A 492 -22.21 21.79 -6.30
N GLY A 493 -20.98 22.13 -5.95
CA GLY A 493 -19.76 21.56 -6.52
C GLY A 493 -19.50 20.10 -6.09
N VAL A 494 -18.51 19.49 -6.73
CA VAL A 494 -18.11 18.10 -6.47
C VAL A 494 -16.67 18.09 -6.01
N TYR A 495 -16.47 17.71 -4.75
CA TYR A 495 -15.23 17.87 -4.02
C TYR A 495 -14.72 16.54 -3.50
N ALA A 496 -13.40 16.40 -3.46
CA ALA A 496 -12.74 15.34 -2.71
C ALA A 496 -11.59 15.93 -1.89
N LEU A 497 -11.35 15.41 -0.69
CA LEU A 497 -10.10 15.70 0.00
C LEU A 497 -8.94 15.11 -0.80
N GLY A 498 -7.90 15.91 -1.06
CA GLY A 498 -6.68 15.41 -1.68
C GLY A 498 -5.60 15.02 -0.67
N LYS A 499 -5.73 15.48 0.58
CA LYS A 499 -4.90 15.07 1.71
C LYS A 499 -5.60 15.43 3.01
N ASP A 500 -5.02 15.01 4.13
CA ASP A 500 -5.49 15.42 5.45
C ASP A 500 -5.34 16.93 5.63
N ILE A 501 -6.31 17.53 6.32
CA ILE A 501 -6.33 18.96 6.62
C ILE A 501 -6.32 19.15 8.13
N ASP A 502 -5.20 19.65 8.64
CA ASP A 502 -5.01 19.93 10.07
C ASP A 502 -5.19 21.43 10.37
N PHE A 503 -6.10 21.74 11.29
CA PHE A 503 -6.38 23.10 11.76
C PHE A 503 -5.49 23.54 12.93
N SER A 504 -4.63 22.69 13.48
CA SER A 504 -3.82 22.97 14.69
C SER A 504 -2.88 24.17 14.57
N VAL A 505 -2.55 24.60 13.36
CA VAL A 505 -1.67 25.74 13.07
C VAL A 505 -2.32 27.10 13.34
N SER A 506 -3.63 27.16 13.59
CA SER A 506 -4.36 28.38 13.92
C SER A 506 -5.44 28.12 14.97
N THR A 507 -5.67 29.10 15.85
CA THR A 507 -6.83 29.11 16.76
C THR A 507 -8.08 29.71 16.12
N ASP A 508 -8.00 30.14 14.86
CA ASP A 508 -9.10 30.77 14.15
C ASP A 508 -10.23 29.78 13.92
N GLU A 509 -11.42 30.22 14.28
CA GLU A 509 -12.67 29.47 14.11
C GLU A 509 -12.97 29.23 12.63
N PHE A 510 -13.50 28.05 12.31
CA PHE A 510 -14.04 27.74 11.00
C PHE A 510 -15.55 28.02 10.99
N ARG A 511 -16.01 28.89 10.08
CA ARG A 511 -17.41 29.39 10.04
C ARG A 511 -18.42 28.41 9.42
N GLY A 512 -17.99 27.17 9.17
CA GLY A 512 -18.79 26.15 8.50
C GLY A 512 -19.00 26.41 7.00
N ILE A 513 -19.10 25.35 6.23
CA ILE A 513 -19.47 25.40 4.81
C ILE A 513 -20.92 25.88 4.71
N GLY A 514 -21.15 26.89 3.87
CA GLY A 514 -22.43 27.59 3.76
C GLY A 514 -22.44 28.98 4.43
N GLY A 515 -21.38 29.29 5.18
CA GLY A 515 -21.16 30.60 5.79
C GLY A 515 -22.26 31.02 6.77
N PRO A 516 -22.29 32.30 7.19
CA PRO A 516 -23.24 32.78 8.20
C PRO A 516 -24.71 32.71 7.77
N ALA A 517 -24.97 32.66 6.47
CA ALA A 517 -26.33 32.51 5.93
C ALA A 517 -26.88 31.08 6.02
N ASN A 518 -26.09 30.12 6.52
CA ASN A 518 -26.44 28.69 6.59
C ASN A 518 -26.89 28.12 5.24
N ALA A 519 -26.24 28.55 4.15
CA ALA A 519 -26.59 28.09 2.82
C ALA A 519 -26.28 26.59 2.66
N ALA A 520 -27.24 25.84 2.13
CA ALA A 520 -27.15 24.38 2.07
C ALA A 520 -26.17 23.88 1.00
N PHE A 521 -25.26 22.98 1.39
CA PHE A 521 -24.43 22.22 0.48
C PHE A 521 -25.29 21.20 -0.28
N THR A 522 -25.35 21.33 -1.61
CA THR A 522 -26.21 20.52 -2.50
C THR A 522 -25.41 19.64 -3.45
N GLY A 523 -24.08 19.73 -3.39
CA GLY A 523 -23.15 18.98 -4.20
C GLY A 523 -22.75 17.62 -3.62
N GLN A 524 -21.54 17.16 -3.93
CA GLN A 524 -20.95 15.95 -3.38
C GLN A 524 -19.59 16.25 -2.76
N PHE A 525 -19.36 15.81 -1.53
CA PHE A 525 -18.09 15.94 -0.81
C PHE A 525 -17.62 14.55 -0.38
N ASP A 526 -16.42 14.17 -0.77
CA ASP A 526 -15.84 12.86 -0.52
C ASP A 526 -14.53 12.98 0.24
N GLY A 527 -14.43 12.40 1.44
CA GLY A 527 -13.18 12.43 2.19
C GLY A 527 -12.10 11.55 1.58
N MET A 528 -12.44 10.57 0.72
CA MET A 528 -11.49 9.65 0.08
C MET A 528 -10.48 9.00 1.04
N GLY A 529 -10.88 8.79 2.30
CA GLY A 529 -10.03 8.23 3.36
C GLY A 529 -9.11 9.23 4.06
N HIS A 530 -9.18 10.52 3.70
CA HIS A 530 -8.49 11.61 4.40
C HIS A 530 -9.31 12.16 5.56
N VAL A 531 -8.59 12.83 6.47
CA VAL A 531 -9.14 13.36 7.71
C VAL A 531 -9.08 14.89 7.74
N ILE A 532 -10.12 15.53 8.28
CA ILE A 532 -10.06 16.92 8.74
C ILE A 532 -9.88 16.91 10.25
N SER A 533 -8.77 17.42 10.77
CA SER A 533 -8.46 17.35 12.20
C SER A 533 -8.40 18.71 12.87
N ASN A 534 -8.68 18.72 14.18
CA ASN A 534 -8.50 19.87 15.08
C ASN A 534 -9.34 21.11 14.73
N VAL A 535 -10.41 20.94 13.95
CA VAL A 535 -11.28 22.06 13.54
C VAL A 535 -12.03 22.63 14.75
N ILE A 536 -11.99 23.95 14.91
CA ILE A 536 -12.76 24.68 15.92
C ILE A 536 -14.00 25.27 15.25
N LEU A 537 -15.18 24.78 15.63
CA LEU A 537 -16.48 25.20 15.12
C LEU A 537 -17.17 26.08 16.17
N ARG A 538 -17.35 27.36 15.86
CA ARG A 538 -18.04 28.29 16.76
C ARG A 538 -19.02 29.15 15.97
N ALA A 539 -20.20 29.36 16.56
CA ALA A 539 -21.16 30.34 16.09
C ALA A 539 -21.06 31.57 17.00
N THR A 540 -20.69 32.71 16.41
CA THR A 540 -20.47 33.99 17.12
C THR A 540 -21.52 35.04 16.79
N GLU A 541 -22.45 34.74 15.88
CA GLU A 541 -23.51 35.65 15.43
C GLU A 541 -24.90 34.99 15.59
N ASP A 542 -25.89 35.75 16.06
CA ASP A 542 -27.29 35.29 16.24
C ASP A 542 -27.94 34.76 14.96
N ALA A 543 -27.42 35.14 13.78
CA ALA A 543 -27.89 34.66 12.48
C ALA A 543 -27.47 33.20 12.17
N GLN A 544 -26.50 32.65 12.89
CA GLN A 544 -26.05 31.27 12.75
C GLN A 544 -26.83 30.35 13.68
N THR A 545 -27.71 29.52 13.13
CA THR A 545 -28.58 28.65 13.95
C THR A 545 -28.11 27.19 14.02
N ASN A 546 -27.16 26.79 13.16
CA ASN A 546 -26.80 25.39 12.92
C ASN A 546 -25.28 25.20 12.71
N PRO A 547 -24.41 25.47 13.70
CA PRO A 547 -22.97 25.32 13.51
C PRO A 547 -22.57 23.85 13.28
N GLY A 548 -21.73 23.65 12.26
CA GLY A 548 -21.10 22.37 11.93
C GLY A 548 -20.01 22.58 10.87
N LEU A 549 -19.26 21.52 10.52
CA LEU A 549 -18.38 21.58 9.35
C LEU A 549 -19.17 21.98 8.09
N PHE A 550 -20.38 21.42 7.95
CA PHE A 550 -21.41 21.89 7.03
C PHE A 550 -22.54 22.54 7.85
N ASN A 551 -22.87 23.80 7.62
CA ASN A 551 -23.98 24.42 8.35
C ASN A 551 -25.31 23.75 7.98
N ALA A 552 -25.48 23.42 6.69
CA ALA A 552 -26.56 22.54 6.23
C ALA A 552 -26.12 21.70 5.03
N ILE A 553 -26.55 20.44 5.00
CA ILE A 553 -26.49 19.57 3.82
C ILE A 553 -27.90 19.52 3.24
N GLY A 554 -28.08 20.00 2.01
CA GLY A 554 -29.37 20.05 1.33
C GLY A 554 -29.81 18.69 0.79
N THR A 555 -31.02 18.62 0.24
CA THR A 555 -31.67 17.37 -0.22
C THR A 555 -30.90 16.60 -1.30
N THR A 556 -30.09 17.29 -2.12
CA THR A 556 -29.19 16.65 -3.11
C THR A 556 -27.75 16.55 -2.63
N GLY A 557 -27.45 17.06 -1.43
CA GLY A 557 -26.13 16.99 -0.83
C GLY A 557 -25.72 15.56 -0.52
N VAL A 558 -24.45 15.24 -0.74
CA VAL A 558 -23.82 13.99 -0.30
C VAL A 558 -22.52 14.32 0.40
N VAL A 559 -22.34 13.82 1.61
CA VAL A 559 -21.07 13.83 2.32
C VAL A 559 -20.71 12.39 2.63
N ARG A 560 -19.57 11.93 2.11
CA ARG A 560 -19.17 10.52 2.23
C ARG A 560 -17.70 10.32 2.59
N ASN A 561 -17.38 9.19 3.23
CA ASN A 561 -16.01 8.78 3.56
C ASN A 561 -15.21 9.87 4.28
N LEU A 562 -15.87 10.66 5.12
CA LEU A 562 -15.28 11.84 5.73
C LEU A 562 -15.13 11.64 7.23
N SER A 563 -13.89 11.68 7.70
CA SER A 563 -13.57 11.72 9.12
C SER A 563 -13.24 13.15 9.55
N VAL A 564 -13.92 13.63 10.58
CA VAL A 564 -13.65 14.92 11.23
C VAL A 564 -13.19 14.64 12.65
N GLU A 565 -11.89 14.73 12.89
CA GLU A 565 -11.26 14.22 14.10
C GLU A 565 -10.78 15.32 15.05
N ASN A 566 -10.85 15.04 16.34
CA ASN A 566 -10.48 15.96 17.41
C ASN A 566 -11.08 17.37 17.22
N ALA A 567 -12.30 17.44 16.70
CA ALA A 567 -12.98 18.69 16.48
C ALA A 567 -13.51 19.23 17.81
N TYR A 568 -13.51 20.55 17.93
CA TYR A 568 -14.08 21.23 19.08
C TYR A 568 -15.22 22.13 18.60
N SER A 569 -16.45 21.87 19.04
CA SER A 569 -17.58 22.76 18.79
C SER A 569 -18.08 23.43 20.06
N ASN A 570 -18.37 24.73 19.96
CA ASN A 570 -18.96 25.51 21.04
C ASN A 570 -19.79 26.66 20.46
N ALA A 571 -21.12 26.59 20.55
CA ALA A 571 -21.98 27.69 20.10
C ALA A 571 -22.27 28.66 21.26
N ALA A 572 -22.25 29.96 20.96
CA ALA A 572 -22.73 30.98 21.88
C ALA A 572 -24.24 31.27 21.70
N VAL A 573 -24.91 30.54 20.79
CA VAL A 573 -26.29 30.79 20.33
C VAL A 573 -27.13 29.51 20.41
N PRO A 574 -28.45 29.61 20.72
CA PRO A 574 -29.33 28.44 20.77
C PRO A 574 -29.56 27.82 19.39
N GLY A 575 -29.35 26.50 19.25
CA GLY A 575 -29.61 25.75 18.02
C GLY A 575 -28.97 24.36 18.05
N PRO A 576 -29.50 23.37 17.32
CA PRO A 576 -28.92 22.03 17.28
C PRO A 576 -27.54 22.08 16.60
N VAL A 577 -26.52 21.59 17.31
CA VAL A 577 -25.12 21.61 16.86
C VAL A 577 -24.66 20.21 16.53
N GLY A 578 -23.98 20.03 15.40
CA GLY A 578 -23.34 18.76 15.06
C GLY A 578 -21.97 19.01 14.44
N ILE A 579 -20.96 18.23 14.83
CA ILE A 579 -19.59 18.43 14.34
C ILE A 579 -19.54 18.34 12.81
N LEU A 580 -20.20 17.34 12.24
CA LEU A 580 -20.23 17.18 10.78
C LEU A 580 -21.22 18.15 10.15
N ALA A 581 -22.46 18.20 10.66
CA ALA A 581 -23.46 19.11 10.13
C ALA A 581 -24.42 19.67 11.19
N GLY A 582 -24.84 20.92 11.05
CA GLY A 582 -25.94 21.42 11.86
C GLY A 582 -27.29 20.83 11.43
N LEU A 583 -27.59 20.86 10.14
CA LEU A 583 -28.78 20.23 9.54
C LEU A 583 -28.38 19.28 8.39
N ASN A 584 -28.93 18.06 8.38
CA ASN A 584 -28.82 17.14 7.25
C ASN A 584 -30.18 16.88 6.62
N GLN A 585 -30.37 17.27 5.37
CA GLN A 585 -31.51 16.88 4.52
C GLN A 585 -31.09 15.92 3.38
N GLY A 586 -29.78 15.70 3.22
CA GLY A 586 -29.20 14.88 2.16
C GLY A 586 -28.74 13.52 2.67
N LEU A 587 -27.61 13.05 2.13
CA LEU A 587 -26.99 11.79 2.50
C LEU A 587 -25.65 12.01 3.20
N ILE A 588 -25.51 11.43 4.39
CA ILE A 588 -24.23 11.23 5.07
C ILE A 588 -23.94 9.74 5.09
N SER A 589 -22.81 9.31 4.52
CA SER A 589 -22.49 7.90 4.33
C SER A 589 -21.04 7.59 4.67
N ASN A 590 -20.78 6.59 5.50
CA ASN A 590 -19.41 6.21 5.87
C ASN A 590 -18.58 7.37 6.45
N SER A 591 -19.16 8.15 7.36
CA SER A 591 -18.50 9.33 7.94
C SER A 591 -18.33 9.20 9.46
N HIS A 592 -17.27 9.80 9.99
CA HIS A 592 -16.92 9.73 11.41
C HIS A 592 -16.66 11.10 12.02
N THR A 593 -17.04 11.30 13.28
CA THR A 593 -16.63 12.46 14.08
C THR A 593 -16.01 12.07 15.42
N SER A 594 -15.01 12.83 15.85
CA SER A 594 -14.42 12.72 17.21
C SER A 594 -14.08 14.10 17.78
N GLY A 595 -13.86 14.14 19.10
CA GLY A 595 -13.52 15.36 19.83
C GLY A 595 -14.58 15.74 20.87
N ALA A 596 -14.91 17.03 20.97
CA ALA A 596 -15.85 17.53 21.98
C ALA A 596 -16.82 18.56 21.41
N ALA A 597 -18.07 18.47 21.83
CA ALA A 597 -19.10 19.43 21.50
C ALA A 597 -19.73 19.94 22.80
N GLN A 598 -19.65 21.25 23.05
CA GLN A 598 -20.01 21.84 24.34
C GLN A 598 -20.96 23.03 24.16
N GLN A 599 -21.99 23.11 25.00
CA GLN A 599 -22.94 24.23 25.03
C GLN A 599 -23.02 24.82 26.43
N ALA A 600 -22.67 26.11 26.56
CA ALA A 600 -22.60 26.80 27.86
C ALA A 600 -23.93 27.47 28.28
N PHE A 601 -24.87 27.66 27.36
CA PHE A 601 -26.14 28.37 27.59
C PHE A 601 -27.35 27.43 27.45
N ALA A 602 -28.50 27.82 28.01
CA ALA A 602 -29.75 27.08 27.86
C ALA A 602 -30.24 27.14 26.40
N GLY A 603 -30.57 25.99 25.81
CA GLY A 603 -30.88 25.82 24.38
C GLY A 603 -30.61 24.39 23.89
N PRO A 604 -31.16 23.95 22.74
CA PRO A 604 -30.95 22.60 22.21
C PRO A 604 -29.46 22.29 22.11
N ALA A 605 -29.05 21.17 22.72
CA ALA A 605 -27.66 20.91 23.07
C ALA A 605 -26.90 20.22 21.93
N PRO A 606 -25.59 19.91 22.08
CA PRO A 606 -24.80 19.41 20.98
C PRO A 606 -25.04 17.92 20.71
N ALA A 607 -24.88 17.55 19.44
CA ALA A 607 -24.78 16.19 18.95
C ALA A 607 -23.38 15.90 18.42
N GLY A 608 -23.00 14.62 18.48
CA GLY A 608 -21.70 14.20 18.00
C GLY A 608 -21.52 14.27 16.48
N LEU A 609 -22.55 13.96 15.69
CA LEU A 609 -22.46 13.96 14.22
C LEU A 609 -23.29 15.10 13.59
N VAL A 610 -24.60 15.10 13.80
CA VAL A 610 -25.54 16.04 13.17
C VAL A 610 -26.45 16.70 14.19
N GLY A 611 -26.68 18.00 14.14
CA GLY A 611 -27.68 18.64 14.99
C GLY A 611 -29.09 18.07 14.77
N GLN A 612 -29.63 18.23 13.56
CA GLN A 612 -30.91 17.68 13.13
C GLN A 612 -30.76 16.87 11.83
N ASN A 613 -31.31 15.66 11.80
CA ASN A 613 -31.35 14.79 10.62
C ASN A 613 -32.76 14.68 10.04
N ASP A 614 -32.99 15.30 8.89
CA ASP A 614 -34.17 15.13 8.03
C ASP A 614 -33.88 14.22 6.82
N GLY A 615 -32.62 13.88 6.58
CA GLY A 615 -32.14 13.06 5.48
C GLY A 615 -31.77 11.64 5.89
N THR A 616 -30.69 11.11 5.32
CA THR A 616 -30.15 9.77 5.65
C THR A 616 -28.76 9.88 6.26
N ILE A 617 -28.56 9.18 7.37
CA ILE A 617 -27.26 8.88 7.97
C ILE A 617 -27.09 7.36 7.89
N GLU A 618 -26.09 6.92 7.13
CA GLU A 618 -25.80 5.50 6.95
C GLU A 618 -24.33 5.18 7.21
N ARG A 619 -24.05 4.03 7.82
CA ARG A 619 -22.67 3.56 8.10
C ARG A 619 -21.78 4.61 8.75
N SER A 620 -22.34 5.44 9.61
CA SER A 620 -21.62 6.59 10.16
C SER A 620 -21.50 6.46 11.67
N SER A 621 -20.52 7.16 12.24
CA SER A 621 -20.25 7.05 13.66
C SER A 621 -19.77 8.33 14.31
N SER A 622 -19.85 8.37 15.64
CA SER A 622 -19.34 9.46 16.47
C SER A 622 -18.72 8.91 17.74
N SER A 623 -17.56 9.46 18.11
CA SER A 623 -16.92 9.27 19.42
C SER A 623 -16.86 10.58 20.23
N VAL A 624 -17.63 11.58 19.81
CA VAL A 624 -17.63 12.93 20.41
C VAL A 624 -18.14 12.91 21.85
N SER A 625 -17.46 13.65 22.72
CA SER A 625 -17.97 13.99 24.06
C SER A 625 -18.91 15.20 23.97
N ALA A 626 -20.22 14.96 24.10
CA ALA A 626 -21.25 15.98 24.01
C ALA A 626 -21.65 16.51 25.40
N GLY A 627 -21.60 17.83 25.61
CA GLY A 627 -21.95 18.46 26.88
C GLY A 627 -22.87 19.66 26.74
N GLY A 628 -23.90 19.77 27.59
CA GLY A 628 -24.82 20.91 27.56
C GLY A 628 -25.84 20.93 28.71
N ALA A 629 -26.65 21.99 28.77
CA ALA A 629 -27.67 22.14 29.81
C ALA A 629 -29.01 21.43 29.49
N ASP A 630 -29.24 21.03 28.24
CA ASP A 630 -30.49 20.45 27.71
C ASP A 630 -30.20 19.18 26.85
N ALA A 631 -31.03 18.90 25.83
CA ALA A 631 -31.03 17.74 24.94
C ALA A 631 -29.69 17.46 24.25
N SER A 632 -28.97 16.42 24.67
CA SER A 632 -27.71 15.97 24.05
C SER A 632 -27.85 14.59 23.42
N ALA A 633 -27.01 14.26 22.43
CA ALA A 633 -27.05 12.96 21.77
C ALA A 633 -25.71 12.53 21.17
N GLY A 634 -25.48 11.22 21.07
CA GLY A 634 -24.27 10.67 20.49
C GLY A 634 -24.13 10.88 18.98
N LEU A 635 -25.22 10.71 18.21
CA LEU A 635 -25.24 10.95 16.75
C LEU A 635 -26.01 12.21 16.38
N ALA A 636 -27.30 12.30 16.73
CA ALA A 636 -28.14 13.43 16.33
C ALA A 636 -29.13 13.87 17.40
N VAL A 637 -29.30 15.17 17.62
CA VAL A 637 -30.26 15.64 18.64
C VAL A 637 -31.67 15.27 18.22
N ILE A 638 -32.03 15.58 16.97
CA ILE A 638 -33.34 15.30 16.38
C ILE A 638 -33.16 14.42 15.15
N ASN A 639 -33.90 13.31 15.07
CA ASN A 639 -33.99 12.49 13.88
C ASN A 639 -35.42 12.46 13.34
N ASN A 640 -35.66 13.14 12.21
CA ASN A 640 -36.88 13.05 11.42
C ASN A 640 -36.71 12.11 10.19
N GLY A 641 -35.48 11.78 9.83
CA GLY A 641 -35.12 10.96 8.68
C GLY A 641 -34.75 9.51 9.03
N LEU A 642 -33.75 8.98 8.33
CA LEU A 642 -33.22 7.62 8.51
C LEU A 642 -31.83 7.64 9.15
N ILE A 643 -31.65 6.83 10.20
CA ILE A 643 -30.36 6.42 10.72
C ILE A 643 -30.27 4.90 10.57
N VAL A 644 -29.28 4.42 9.82
CA VAL A 644 -29.11 3.00 9.52
C VAL A 644 -27.65 2.56 9.63
N GLN A 645 -27.40 1.37 10.19
CA GLN A 645 -26.05 0.81 10.31
C GLN A 645 -25.05 1.80 10.93
N SER A 646 -25.48 2.57 11.93
CA SER A 646 -24.69 3.68 12.48
C SER A 646 -24.54 3.53 13.99
N PHE A 647 -23.50 4.12 14.57
CA PHE A 647 -23.24 3.93 15.99
C PHE A 647 -22.58 5.12 16.67
N SER A 648 -22.71 5.21 17.98
CA SER A 648 -21.95 6.16 18.79
C SER A 648 -21.23 5.45 19.93
N THR A 649 -19.98 5.83 20.14
CA THR A 649 -19.20 5.49 21.36
C THR A 649 -18.99 6.72 22.24
N GLY A 650 -19.44 7.89 21.76
CA GLY A 650 -19.32 9.16 22.44
C GLY A 650 -20.07 9.19 23.77
N ASN A 651 -19.47 9.87 24.74
CA ASN A 651 -20.10 10.13 26.02
C ASN A 651 -20.97 11.39 25.93
N PHE A 652 -22.04 11.45 26.69
CA PHE A 652 -22.75 12.71 26.88
C PHE A 652 -23.06 12.98 28.34
N GLY A 653 -23.19 14.25 28.71
CA GLY A 653 -23.48 14.64 30.09
C GLY A 653 -23.64 16.14 30.24
N GLY A 654 -24.16 16.60 31.36
CA GLY A 654 -24.48 18.01 31.49
C GLY A 654 -24.81 18.44 32.90
N ALA A 655 -25.22 19.70 33.06
CA ALA A 655 -25.70 20.21 34.34
C ALA A 655 -27.05 19.57 34.74
N GLY A 656 -27.58 19.92 35.91
CA GLY A 656 -28.76 19.28 36.53
C GLY A 656 -30.10 19.35 35.77
N ARG A 657 -30.13 19.89 34.53
CA ARG A 657 -31.30 19.90 33.63
C ARG A 657 -31.10 19.11 32.33
N SER A 658 -29.93 18.52 32.15
CA SER A 658 -29.59 17.81 30.91
C SER A 658 -30.42 16.53 30.75
N TYR A 659 -30.74 16.19 29.51
CA TYR A 659 -31.40 14.95 29.12
C TYR A 659 -30.88 14.54 27.75
N GLY A 660 -31.03 13.27 27.37
CA GLY A 660 -30.52 12.83 26.08
C GLY A 660 -30.65 11.34 25.82
N GLY A 661 -30.36 10.96 24.58
CA GLY A 661 -30.28 9.55 24.23
C GLY A 661 -28.96 9.17 23.58
N GLY A 662 -28.60 7.90 23.73
CA GLY A 662 -27.33 7.36 23.28
C GLY A 662 -27.03 7.61 21.80
N LEU A 663 -28.03 7.43 20.94
CA LEU A 663 -27.95 7.78 19.53
C LEU A 663 -28.62 9.11 19.25
N VAL A 664 -29.86 9.29 19.73
CA VAL A 664 -30.64 10.50 19.48
C VAL A 664 -31.35 11.01 20.72
N SER A 665 -31.64 12.31 20.82
CA SER A 665 -32.52 12.79 21.88
C SER A 665 -33.98 12.54 21.49
N THR A 666 -34.42 13.07 20.35
CA THR A 666 -35.79 12.87 19.85
C THR A 666 -35.77 12.11 18.52
N ASN A 667 -36.47 10.97 18.47
CA ASN A 667 -36.67 10.19 17.25
C ASN A 667 -38.12 10.34 16.74
N ASN A 668 -38.32 11.03 15.63
CA ASN A 668 -39.56 11.06 14.86
C ASN A 668 -39.48 10.19 13.59
N GLY A 669 -38.27 9.83 13.17
CA GLY A 669 -37.98 9.06 11.96
C GLY A 669 -37.75 7.57 12.23
N THR A 670 -36.81 6.99 11.50
CA THR A 670 -36.43 5.57 11.62
C THR A 670 -34.98 5.43 12.09
N ILE A 671 -34.78 4.56 13.08
CA ILE A 671 -33.47 4.07 13.50
C ILE A 671 -33.48 2.55 13.31
N THR A 672 -32.51 2.03 12.57
CA THR A 672 -32.40 0.58 12.35
C THR A 672 -30.96 0.13 12.32
N GLN A 673 -30.68 -1.09 12.79
CA GLN A 673 -29.34 -1.68 12.74
C GLN A 673 -28.28 -0.77 13.37
N SER A 674 -28.59 -0.13 14.50
CA SER A 674 -27.74 0.93 15.05
C SER A 674 -27.54 0.75 16.55
N TYR A 675 -26.45 1.29 17.10
CA TYR A 675 -26.15 1.04 18.51
C TYR A 675 -25.35 2.14 19.20
N TRP A 676 -25.45 2.16 20.53
CA TRP A 676 -24.65 3.03 21.39
C TRP A 676 -23.92 2.26 22.48
N THR A 677 -22.64 2.58 22.69
CA THR A 677 -21.81 1.98 23.75
C THR A 677 -21.05 3.00 24.58
N GLY A 678 -21.36 4.29 24.42
CA GLY A 678 -20.79 5.33 25.26
C GLY A 678 -21.35 5.30 26.68
N SER A 679 -21.15 6.40 27.40
CA SER A 679 -21.67 6.55 28.76
C SER A 679 -22.41 7.88 28.92
N SER A 680 -23.30 7.93 29.92
CA SER A 680 -24.09 9.13 30.19
C SER A 680 -23.96 9.60 31.64
N ALA A 681 -23.74 10.90 31.80
CA ALA A 681 -23.77 11.62 33.08
C ALA A 681 -24.89 12.68 33.09
N SER A 682 -26.09 12.32 32.64
CA SER A 682 -27.29 13.16 32.69
C SER A 682 -28.38 12.57 33.60
N PRO A 683 -29.27 13.39 34.20
CA PRO A 683 -30.35 12.92 35.06
C PRO A 683 -31.51 12.23 34.32
N ASP A 684 -31.69 12.41 33.00
CA ASP A 684 -32.70 11.70 32.19
C ASP A 684 -32.05 11.15 30.92
N VAL A 685 -32.16 9.82 30.71
CA VAL A 685 -31.36 9.11 29.71
C VAL A 685 -32.14 7.97 29.06
N GLY A 686 -32.20 7.97 27.73
CA GLY A 686 -32.59 6.80 26.94
C GLY A 686 -31.37 6.12 26.28
N GLY A 687 -31.24 4.79 26.39
CA GLY A 687 -30.11 4.07 25.81
C GLY A 687 -29.94 4.25 24.28
N ILE A 688 -31.03 4.41 23.53
CA ILE A 688 -31.02 4.74 22.10
C ILE A 688 -31.59 6.14 21.87
N ALA A 689 -32.81 6.39 22.38
CA ALA A 689 -33.54 7.64 22.19
C ALA A 689 -34.08 8.15 23.53
N ASN A 690 -34.01 9.45 23.84
CA ASN A 690 -34.74 9.96 25.01
C ASN A 690 -36.25 9.86 24.77
N ASP A 691 -36.72 10.50 23.70
CA ASP A 691 -38.12 10.50 23.27
C ASP A 691 -38.24 9.80 21.91
N ASN A 692 -39.00 8.70 21.85
CA ASN A 692 -39.31 7.99 20.62
C ASN A 692 -40.77 8.21 20.21
N GLN A 693 -40.98 8.89 19.08
CA GLN A 693 -42.25 9.01 18.36
C GLN A 693 -42.24 8.22 17.03
N GLY A 694 -41.04 7.89 16.54
CA GLY A 694 -40.81 7.15 15.31
C GLY A 694 -40.64 5.64 15.50
N THR A 695 -39.79 5.03 14.69
CA THR A 695 -39.51 3.58 14.72
C THR A 695 -38.06 3.29 15.10
N ILE A 696 -37.86 2.29 15.98
CA ILE A 696 -36.54 1.72 16.30
C ILE A 696 -36.61 0.19 16.09
N SER A 697 -35.64 -0.38 15.36
CA SER A 697 -35.56 -1.82 15.06
C SER A 697 -34.12 -2.32 15.01
N GLU A 698 -33.90 -3.62 15.25
CA GLU A 698 -32.58 -4.29 15.18
C GLU A 698 -31.45 -3.46 15.79
N SER A 699 -31.63 -2.90 16.98
CA SER A 699 -30.70 -1.91 17.55
C SER A 699 -30.39 -2.24 19.01
N PHE A 700 -29.28 -1.72 19.54
CA PHE A 700 -28.98 -1.97 20.96
C PHE A 700 -28.21 -0.87 21.68
N ALA A 701 -28.40 -0.81 23.00
CA ALA A 701 -27.60 0.04 23.89
C ALA A 701 -26.78 -0.82 24.86
N ALA A 702 -25.46 -0.62 24.90
CA ALA A 702 -24.56 -1.28 25.83
C ALA A 702 -23.70 -0.26 26.60
N SER A 703 -24.37 0.75 27.16
CA SER A 703 -23.74 1.83 27.92
C SER A 703 -23.67 1.54 29.41
N ALA A 704 -22.58 1.93 30.05
CA ALA A 704 -22.50 1.95 31.51
C ALA A 704 -23.14 3.24 32.07
N ALA A 705 -23.93 3.12 33.15
CA ALA A 705 -24.37 4.27 33.93
C ALA A 705 -23.18 4.94 34.64
N VAL A 706 -23.12 6.27 34.61
CA VAL A 706 -22.13 7.05 35.35
C VAL A 706 -22.82 7.75 36.53
N PRO A 707 -22.30 7.66 37.76
CA PRO A 707 -22.88 8.34 38.91
C PRO A 707 -23.06 9.85 38.66
N HIS A 708 -24.23 10.36 38.99
CA HIS A 708 -24.57 11.77 38.87
C HIS A 708 -25.05 12.33 40.21
N THR A 709 -24.86 13.64 40.42
CA THR A 709 -25.21 14.32 41.68
C THR A 709 -26.70 14.39 41.95
N PHE A 710 -27.52 14.25 40.91
CA PHE A 710 -28.98 14.14 40.98
C PHE A 710 -29.41 12.70 40.64
N PRO A 711 -30.51 12.19 41.23
CA PRO A 711 -31.05 10.87 40.88
C PRO A 711 -31.25 10.75 39.37
N GLN A 712 -30.67 9.72 38.77
CA GLN A 712 -30.82 9.44 37.34
C GLN A 712 -32.07 8.62 37.08
N VAL A 713 -32.75 8.97 36.00
CA VAL A 713 -33.87 8.24 35.42
C VAL A 713 -33.36 7.69 34.10
N VAL A 714 -33.20 6.37 34.01
CA VAL A 714 -32.56 5.71 32.87
C VAL A 714 -33.49 4.67 32.27
N GLY A 715 -33.87 4.86 31.01
CA GLY A 715 -34.54 3.86 30.18
C GLY A 715 -33.50 3.07 29.39
N GLY A 716 -33.56 1.74 29.46
CA GLY A 716 -32.58 0.87 28.79
C GLY A 716 -32.49 1.10 27.28
N ILE A 717 -33.61 1.48 26.64
CA ILE A 717 -33.71 1.86 25.23
C ILE A 717 -34.24 3.29 25.10
N ALA A 718 -35.33 3.64 25.81
CA ALA A 718 -35.89 4.98 25.75
C ALA A 718 -36.46 5.47 27.08
N SER A 719 -36.45 6.78 27.31
CA SER A 719 -37.16 7.36 28.46
C SER A 719 -38.66 7.42 28.17
N ASN A 720 -39.04 7.95 27.02
CA ASN A 720 -40.42 8.05 26.57
C ASN A 720 -40.60 7.37 25.22
N ASN A 721 -41.65 6.56 25.07
CA ASN A 721 -41.99 5.89 23.82
C ASN A 721 -43.49 6.01 23.48
N ASP A 722 -43.81 6.94 22.59
CA ASP A 722 -45.12 7.06 21.96
C ASP A 722 -45.14 6.49 20.52
N GLY A 723 -43.97 6.08 20.01
CA GLY A 723 -43.79 5.43 18.71
C GLY A 723 -43.72 3.90 18.79
N THR A 724 -42.97 3.31 17.86
CA THR A 724 -42.76 1.86 17.76
C THR A 724 -41.32 1.47 18.07
N ILE A 725 -41.13 0.56 19.02
CA ILE A 725 -39.86 -0.12 19.26
C ILE A 725 -40.11 -1.60 18.98
N ALA A 726 -39.38 -2.16 18.01
CA ALA A 726 -39.53 -3.56 17.64
C ALA A 726 -38.96 -4.51 18.73
N ASN A 727 -39.41 -5.77 18.71
CA ASN A 727 -38.99 -6.77 19.69
C ASN A 727 -37.50 -7.15 19.61
N ASP A 728 -36.80 -6.76 18.55
CA ASP A 728 -35.38 -7.03 18.30
C ASP A 728 -34.47 -5.85 18.65
N VAL A 729 -34.94 -4.97 19.55
CA VAL A 729 -34.17 -3.89 20.14
C VAL A 729 -33.81 -4.24 21.58
N PHE A 730 -32.51 -4.24 21.89
CA PHE A 730 -31.98 -4.78 23.15
C PHE A 730 -31.23 -3.73 23.96
N TRP A 731 -31.05 -3.95 25.26
CA TRP A 731 -30.14 -3.16 26.08
C TRP A 731 -29.38 -4.01 27.09
N ASN A 732 -28.20 -3.54 27.51
CA ASN A 732 -27.43 -4.23 28.53
C ASN A 732 -27.94 -3.85 29.93
N ALA A 733 -28.84 -4.66 30.47
CA ALA A 733 -29.46 -4.45 31.78
C ALA A 733 -28.47 -4.56 32.95
N GLN A 734 -27.31 -5.21 32.74
CA GLN A 734 -26.32 -5.41 33.81
C GLN A 734 -25.51 -4.14 34.10
N ILE A 735 -25.25 -3.31 33.09
CA ILE A 735 -24.35 -2.14 33.22
C ILE A 735 -25.06 -0.80 33.06
N SER A 736 -26.25 -0.77 32.43
CA SER A 736 -26.98 0.47 32.14
C SER A 736 -27.63 1.13 33.36
N GLY A 737 -27.80 0.42 34.48
CA GLY A 737 -28.53 0.93 35.64
C GLY A 737 -30.05 1.08 35.43
N ALA A 738 -30.56 0.79 34.23
CA ALA A 738 -31.98 0.82 33.91
C ALA A 738 -32.70 -0.41 34.47
N THR A 739 -33.84 -0.21 35.12
CA THR A 739 -34.70 -1.32 35.58
C THR A 739 -35.65 -1.83 34.50
N GLU A 740 -35.93 -1.00 33.48
CA GLU A 740 -36.85 -1.29 32.38
C GLU A 740 -36.30 -0.71 31.06
N GLY A 741 -36.72 -1.27 29.92
CA GLY A 741 -36.28 -0.79 28.61
C GLY A 741 -36.91 0.56 28.20
N VAL A 742 -38.13 0.83 28.68
CA VAL A 742 -38.87 2.08 28.43
C VAL A 742 -39.48 2.55 29.74
N LEU A 743 -39.27 3.82 30.12
CA LEU A 743 -39.78 4.34 31.40
C LEU A 743 -41.23 4.86 31.31
N ARG A 744 -41.61 5.46 30.18
CA ARG A 744 -42.94 6.05 29.95
C ARG A 744 -43.43 5.72 28.55
N GLY A 745 -44.73 5.45 28.42
CA GLY A 745 -45.35 5.10 27.13
C GLY A 745 -45.38 3.59 26.89
N THR A 746 -45.31 3.17 25.63
CA THR A 746 -45.43 1.75 25.24
C THR A 746 -44.16 0.98 25.62
N PRO A 747 -44.25 -0.04 26.49
CA PRO A 747 -43.08 -0.77 26.95
C PRO A 747 -42.56 -1.77 25.91
N VAL A 748 -41.30 -2.17 26.06
CA VAL A 748 -40.70 -3.35 25.40
C VAL A 748 -40.73 -4.56 26.34
N PRO A 749 -40.62 -5.81 25.82
CA PRO A 749 -40.54 -6.99 26.68
C PRO A 749 -39.32 -6.95 27.62
N ALA A 750 -39.48 -7.42 28.86
CA ALA A 750 -38.35 -7.50 29.81
C ALA A 750 -37.20 -8.40 29.31
N ALA A 751 -37.49 -9.37 28.45
CA ALA A 751 -36.52 -10.25 27.83
C ALA A 751 -35.52 -9.52 26.90
N ASN A 752 -35.84 -8.28 26.50
CA ASN A 752 -34.95 -7.44 25.69
C ASN A 752 -33.79 -6.86 26.51
N GLY A 753 -33.86 -6.94 27.85
CA GLY A 753 -32.76 -6.61 28.74
C GLY A 753 -31.79 -7.79 28.86
N LEU A 754 -30.66 -7.69 28.15
CA LEU A 754 -29.63 -8.72 28.14
C LEU A 754 -28.53 -8.42 29.16
N THR A 755 -27.89 -9.46 29.69
CA THR A 755 -26.62 -9.34 30.44
C THR A 755 -25.45 -9.12 29.49
N THR A 756 -24.29 -8.68 30.00
CA THR A 756 -23.08 -8.55 29.18
C THR A 756 -22.68 -9.87 28.52
N ALA A 757 -22.89 -11.00 29.21
CA ALA A 757 -22.62 -12.32 28.63
C ALA A 757 -23.60 -12.66 27.49
N GLN A 758 -24.87 -12.29 27.60
CA GLN A 758 -25.83 -12.50 26.52
C GLN A 758 -25.57 -11.57 25.33
N MET A 759 -25.12 -10.34 25.57
CA MET A 759 -24.71 -9.41 24.50
C MET A 759 -23.57 -9.99 23.64
N SER A 760 -22.68 -10.82 24.19
CA SER A 760 -21.63 -11.49 23.42
C SER A 760 -22.06 -12.81 22.76
N MET A 761 -23.36 -13.13 22.73
CA MET A 761 -23.90 -14.35 22.14
C MET A 761 -24.91 -14.05 21.02
N ALA A 762 -24.60 -14.45 19.78
CA ALA A 762 -25.46 -14.22 18.61
C ALA A 762 -26.89 -14.77 18.81
N SER A 763 -27.03 -15.92 19.48
CA SER A 763 -28.34 -16.53 19.77
C SER A 763 -29.24 -15.67 20.67
N SER A 764 -28.69 -14.70 21.40
CA SER A 764 -29.45 -13.81 22.29
C SER A 764 -30.22 -12.72 21.55
N PHE A 765 -29.88 -12.44 20.29
CA PHE A 765 -30.52 -11.41 19.47
C PHE A 765 -31.68 -11.93 18.62
N GLY A 766 -32.06 -13.20 18.81
CA GLY A 766 -33.15 -13.83 18.08
C GLY A 766 -32.84 -14.06 16.59
N PRO A 767 -33.85 -14.46 15.80
CA PRO A 767 -33.67 -14.86 14.41
C PRO A 767 -33.65 -13.68 13.42
N THR A 768 -33.99 -12.46 13.82
CA THR A 768 -34.04 -11.30 12.92
C THR A 768 -32.65 -10.71 12.65
N TRP A 769 -31.71 -10.88 13.58
CA TRP A 769 -30.35 -10.41 13.41
C TRP A 769 -29.52 -11.40 12.57
N ASP A 770 -29.00 -10.92 11.44
CA ASP A 770 -28.15 -11.73 10.55
C ASP A 770 -26.67 -11.63 10.94
N PHE A 771 -26.16 -12.70 11.54
CA PHE A 771 -24.74 -12.91 11.87
C PHE A 771 -24.01 -13.80 10.84
N SER A 772 -24.65 -14.15 9.72
CA SER A 772 -24.00 -14.91 8.65
C SER A 772 -22.82 -14.10 8.05
N PRO A 773 -21.92 -14.73 7.28
CA PRO A 773 -20.79 -14.02 6.66
C PRO A 773 -21.17 -12.81 5.80
N SER A 774 -22.40 -12.78 5.27
CA SER A 774 -22.97 -11.67 4.49
C SER A 774 -23.91 -10.76 5.29
N GLY A 775 -24.13 -11.06 6.56
CA GLY A 775 -25.09 -10.36 7.43
C GLY A 775 -24.58 -9.01 7.95
N THR A 776 -25.49 -8.25 8.56
CA THR A 776 -25.19 -6.91 9.11
C THR A 776 -24.24 -6.95 10.29
N TRP A 777 -24.30 -8.00 11.11
CA TRP A 777 -23.67 -8.05 12.43
C TRP A 777 -22.55 -9.08 12.50
N VAL A 778 -21.58 -8.82 13.37
CA VAL A 778 -20.52 -9.75 13.75
C VAL A 778 -20.18 -9.58 15.23
N ILE A 779 -19.77 -10.67 15.89
CA ILE A 779 -19.25 -10.62 17.27
C ILE A 779 -17.76 -10.96 17.18
N PRO A 780 -16.86 -9.98 17.37
CA PRO A 780 -15.43 -10.23 17.36
C PRO A 780 -15.03 -11.25 18.43
N VAL A 781 -13.94 -11.98 18.20
CA VAL A 781 -13.40 -12.92 19.20
C VAL A 781 -13.06 -12.16 20.49
N GLY A 782 -13.72 -12.52 21.60
CA GLY A 782 -13.57 -11.83 22.89
C GLY A 782 -14.37 -10.53 23.03
N GLY A 783 -15.20 -10.16 22.05
CA GLY A 783 -16.09 -9.01 22.11
C GLY A 783 -17.18 -9.16 23.18
N THR A 784 -17.61 -8.04 23.76
CA THR A 784 -18.67 -7.98 24.78
C THR A 784 -20.05 -7.68 24.21
N HIS A 785 -20.14 -7.37 22.92
CA HIS A 785 -21.36 -7.09 22.17
C HIS A 785 -21.11 -7.25 20.66
N PRO A 786 -22.16 -7.26 19.81
CA PRO A 786 -22.00 -7.22 18.37
C PRO A 786 -21.44 -5.87 17.90
N ILE A 787 -20.76 -5.88 16.77
CA ILE A 787 -20.45 -4.68 15.98
C ILE A 787 -21.03 -4.84 14.59
N LEU A 788 -21.14 -3.72 13.87
CA LEU A 788 -21.56 -3.76 12.47
C LEU A 788 -20.44 -4.35 11.63
N ARG A 789 -20.76 -5.29 10.74
CA ARG A 789 -19.76 -6.02 9.95
C ARG A 789 -18.88 -5.11 9.11
N TRP A 790 -19.39 -3.96 8.67
CA TRP A 790 -18.59 -2.98 7.93
C TRP A 790 -17.44 -2.39 8.76
N GLN A 791 -17.46 -2.50 10.09
CA GLN A 791 -16.37 -2.08 10.97
C GLN A 791 -15.19 -3.04 10.97
N GLU A 792 -15.39 -4.35 10.74
CA GLU A 792 -14.27 -5.31 10.63
C GLU A 792 -13.48 -5.13 9.33
N ILE A 793 -14.17 -4.72 8.26
CA ILE A 793 -13.57 -4.55 6.93
C ILE A 793 -12.67 -3.29 6.88
N GLY A 794 -12.77 -2.41 7.88
CA GLY A 794 -12.02 -1.16 8.00
C GLY A 794 -10.94 -1.15 9.10
N GLN A 795 -10.65 -2.29 9.75
CA GLN A 795 -9.51 -2.43 10.66
C GLN A 795 -8.25 -2.95 9.98
#